data_AF-A0A6C0ISE7-F1
#
_entry.id   AF-A0A6C0ISE7-F1
#
_cell.length_a   1.000
_cell.length_b   1.000
_cell.length_c   1.000
_cell.angle_alpha   90.00
_cell.angle_beta   90.00
_cell.angle_gamma   90.00
#
_symmetry.space_group_name_H-M   'P 1'
#
loop_
_entity.id
_entity.type
_entity.pdbx_description
1 polymer ?
#
loop_
_entity_poly.entity_id
_entity_poly.type
_entity_poly.pdbx_seq_one_letter_code
_entity_poly.pdbx_strand_id
1 'polypeptide(L)'
;MKLPEISIEQNNIIKELLLNNNVVVDSVAGSGKTTCNLHIAKYFHNINILLLTYNSKLKLETREKAKKLGLHNLEVHSYHSFCVKYYDNQSFNDTIINKIIKTKKKPLKQFNFDLIVPDEAQDITSLYYELICKIYKDNNNTNTKMCIFGDKKQSIFDFNKADQRFIEYASKLFNFNSYNWVKCNLSVSFRITFEMSLFINKCLLKEERIISNKITNNKPRYIICDCFGDKLGTSSRTFEEVKYYFNLGYKPSDIFILAPSIKSVKSPVRQLENKIKREMPDVMVYVPTNDDEKLDEELLEGKIIFSTFHQTKGLERKVVIIFNFDNSYFEFYKKDANPCICSNELYVATTRGIEYLTLFHHYNNEYLHFIDKTIIHEYCYFEDKDIYIEYREKQTKNIPTSITDIIKFIPQNIIDECFNQLEIIKNDTYSISKINIPLKISNEETTESVSEITGLAIPSMFELKLKNKMNIFEILVERDFEENIINNGNNGCLIQLHNKPKNKKHNINNINILTLTPEELLYISNCWNTLKNGYLFKIYQITNYDWLEKQKLDECINRLTELNISINSLFEYKLESENEIELLNRKLVGFIDCIDKENNIVYEFKCVQKLEKEHYLQLAFYMYMYELEKIKNIKENSDEINNINKDDTFINKDDTLLNNKDIIDLIHIKERLNKKININNKKLIDYKNNIVYEKTNEYSVGDKIKYKLFNEETGEIVKIYKNGKIKVKNSSNKNVDIPKTLILSVIKHFDINDIEIIINDIENELGKLNDEITNTDKLINEMRQHEILRLTTKLNDEIKLYKKETKYVLFNILTNEYINIKCDFQKLKKMIEYLIYSKYINDKPMTDEEFIKLNKNIHKLYFA
;
A
#
# COMPACT_ATOMS: atom_id res chain seq x y z
N MET A 1 14.73 -44.71 8.37
CA MET A 1 15.09 -43.38 8.95
C MET A 1 15.38 -43.58 10.43
N LYS A 2 16.39 -42.93 11.01
CA LYS A 2 16.65 -42.96 12.47
C LYS A 2 16.30 -41.59 13.05
N LEU A 3 15.61 -41.56 14.19
CA LEU A 3 15.40 -40.31 14.92
C LEU A 3 16.74 -39.80 15.48
N PRO A 4 16.92 -38.48 15.60
CA PRO A 4 18.02 -37.90 16.36
C PRO A 4 18.07 -38.45 17.80
N GLU A 5 19.20 -38.26 18.46
CA GLU A 5 19.30 -38.57 19.88
C GLU A 5 18.36 -37.65 20.68
N ILE A 6 17.68 -38.22 21.67
CA ILE A 6 16.74 -37.48 22.49
C ILE A 6 17.51 -36.59 23.49
N SER A 7 17.15 -35.32 23.58
CA SER A 7 17.73 -34.41 24.58
C SER A 7 17.17 -34.67 25.98
N ILE A 8 17.87 -34.15 27.00
CA ILE A 8 17.43 -34.23 28.40
C ILE A 8 16.04 -33.60 28.58
N GLU A 9 15.81 -32.43 27.99
CA GLU A 9 14.52 -31.72 28.07
C GLU A 9 13.39 -32.49 27.37
N GLN A 10 13.65 -33.04 26.18
CA GLN A 10 12.67 -33.89 25.47
C GLN A 10 12.34 -35.16 26.26
N ASN A 11 13.35 -35.79 26.88
CA ASN A 11 13.15 -36.96 27.73
C ASN A 11 12.37 -36.61 29.01
N ASN A 12 12.57 -35.41 29.56
CA ASN A 12 11.80 -34.94 30.72
C ASN A 12 10.30 -34.88 30.40
N ILE A 13 9.92 -34.38 29.22
CA ILE A 13 8.50 -34.35 28.78
C ILE A 13 7.91 -35.76 28.77
N ILE A 14 8.64 -36.76 28.25
CA ILE A 14 8.20 -38.16 28.25
C ILE A 14 8.04 -38.70 29.67
N LYS A 15 8.97 -38.38 30.57
CA LYS A 15 8.90 -38.77 31.99
C LYS A 15 7.67 -38.18 32.68
N GLU A 16 7.36 -36.90 32.45
CA GLU A 16 6.16 -36.27 33.03
C GLU A 16 4.87 -36.92 32.51
N LEU A 17 4.82 -37.25 31.21
CA LEU A 17 3.68 -37.98 30.64
C LEU A 17 3.55 -39.40 31.22
N LEU A 18 4.66 -40.05 31.59
CA LEU A 18 4.66 -41.35 32.29
C LEU A 18 4.14 -41.25 33.73
N LEU A 19 4.41 -40.14 34.40
CA LEU A 19 3.87 -39.84 35.74
C LEU A 19 2.39 -39.45 35.75
N ASN A 20 1.71 -39.59 34.61
CA ASN A 20 0.31 -39.20 34.39
C ASN A 20 0.03 -37.72 34.63
N ASN A 21 0.98 -36.86 34.26
CA ASN A 21 0.78 -35.42 34.20
C ASN A 21 0.30 -34.99 32.80
N ASN A 22 -0.55 -33.97 32.74
CA ASN A 22 -0.67 -33.12 31.56
C ASN A 22 0.57 -32.24 31.47
N VAL A 23 1.02 -31.96 30.24
CA VAL A 23 2.26 -31.20 30.03
C VAL A 23 1.98 -29.98 29.15
N VAL A 24 2.49 -28.82 29.55
CA VAL A 24 2.65 -27.67 28.66
C VAL A 24 4.13 -27.41 28.41
N VAL A 25 4.50 -27.28 27.15
CA VAL A 25 5.89 -27.15 26.71
C VAL A 25 6.11 -25.76 26.11
N ASP A 26 6.89 -24.94 26.82
CA ASP A 26 7.37 -23.65 26.33
C ASP A 26 8.70 -23.86 25.60
N SER A 27 8.66 -23.76 24.28
CA SER A 27 9.77 -24.12 23.39
C SER A 27 10.36 -22.92 22.68
N VAL A 28 11.61 -23.00 22.23
CA VAL A 28 12.24 -21.99 21.37
C VAL A 28 12.20 -22.36 19.88
N ALA A 29 12.55 -21.40 19.02
CA ALA A 29 12.76 -21.64 17.60
C ALA A 29 13.85 -22.69 17.35
N GLY A 30 13.54 -23.70 16.53
CA GLY A 30 14.49 -24.77 16.21
C GLY A 30 14.74 -25.78 17.33
N SER A 31 13.90 -25.81 18.37
CA SER A 31 14.05 -26.74 19.52
C SER A 31 13.70 -28.21 19.24
N GLY A 32 13.24 -28.51 18.04
CA GLY A 32 12.86 -29.88 17.67
C GLY A 32 11.53 -30.34 18.27
N LYS A 33 10.52 -29.46 18.39
CA LYS A 33 9.15 -29.81 18.81
C LYS A 33 8.61 -31.04 18.07
N THR A 34 8.63 -31.02 16.73
CA THR A 34 8.16 -32.13 15.90
C THR A 34 8.96 -33.41 16.17
N THR A 35 10.27 -33.30 16.38
CA THR A 35 11.12 -34.43 16.76
C THR A 35 10.72 -34.97 18.14
N CYS A 36 10.41 -34.10 19.10
CA CYS A 36 9.88 -34.50 20.41
C CYS A 36 8.55 -35.25 20.29
N ASN A 37 7.62 -34.78 19.45
CA ASN A 37 6.36 -35.48 19.17
C ASN A 37 6.59 -36.90 18.61
N LEU A 38 7.57 -37.06 17.72
CA LEU A 38 7.97 -38.37 17.20
C LEU A 38 8.63 -39.25 18.28
N HIS A 39 9.42 -38.68 19.19
CA HIS A 39 9.97 -39.42 20.34
C HIS A 39 8.88 -39.87 21.32
N ILE A 40 7.89 -39.03 21.60
CA ILE A 40 6.72 -39.39 22.42
C ILE A 40 6.00 -40.59 21.78
N ALA A 41 5.68 -40.51 20.48
CA ALA A 41 5.02 -41.60 19.77
C ALA A 41 5.85 -42.89 19.74
N LYS A 42 7.17 -42.77 19.53
CA LYS A 42 8.09 -43.90 19.58
C LYS A 42 8.26 -44.47 21.00
N TYR A 43 8.04 -43.69 22.06
CA TYR A 43 8.12 -44.24 23.40
C TYR A 43 6.82 -45.00 23.76
N PHE A 44 5.67 -44.38 23.48
CA PHE A 44 4.36 -44.92 23.83
C PHE A 44 3.71 -45.72 22.69
N HIS A 45 4.34 -46.80 22.24
CA HIS A 45 3.84 -47.63 21.13
C HIS A 45 2.41 -48.19 21.33
N ASN A 46 1.96 -48.32 22.58
CA ASN A 46 0.70 -48.97 22.94
C ASN A 46 -0.46 -48.00 23.17
N ILE A 47 -0.26 -46.69 22.99
CA ILE A 47 -1.32 -45.68 23.19
C ILE A 47 -1.60 -44.96 21.87
N ASN A 48 -2.86 -44.60 21.64
CA ASN A 48 -3.29 -43.84 20.46
C ASN A 48 -3.07 -42.35 20.69
N ILE A 49 -2.29 -41.71 19.83
CA ILE A 49 -1.91 -40.30 19.96
C ILE A 49 -2.50 -39.49 18.82
N LEU A 50 -3.21 -38.41 19.15
CA LEU A 50 -3.63 -37.40 18.19
C LEU A 50 -2.66 -36.21 18.25
N LEU A 51 -2.00 -35.91 17.14
CA LEU A 51 -1.20 -34.69 16.97
C LEU A 51 -1.95 -33.69 16.10
N LEU A 52 -2.39 -32.58 16.69
CA LEU A 52 -3.01 -31.45 15.99
C LEU A 52 -1.94 -30.42 15.65
N THR A 53 -1.85 -30.05 14.39
CA THR A 53 -0.92 -29.06 13.86
C THR A 53 -1.69 -27.87 13.30
N TYR A 54 -1.13 -26.68 13.35
CA TYR A 54 -1.79 -25.50 12.78
C TYR A 54 -1.80 -25.55 11.23
N ASN A 55 -0.66 -25.84 10.60
CA ASN A 55 -0.50 -25.79 9.14
C ASN A 55 -0.54 -27.19 8.48
N SER A 56 -1.23 -27.31 7.34
CA SER A 56 -1.27 -28.49 6.48
C SER A 56 0.10 -28.99 6.02
N LYS A 57 1.09 -28.10 5.85
CA LYS A 57 2.47 -28.46 5.49
C LYS A 57 3.13 -29.28 6.60
N LEU A 58 3.15 -28.75 7.83
CA LEU A 58 3.70 -29.43 9.00
C LEU A 58 3.03 -30.80 9.22
N LYS A 59 1.71 -30.88 9.02
CA LYS A 59 0.98 -32.15 9.02
C LYS A 59 1.56 -33.16 8.03
N LEU A 60 1.74 -32.78 6.76
CA LEU A 60 2.23 -33.68 5.72
C LEU A 60 3.65 -34.16 6.00
N GLU A 61 4.56 -33.24 6.34
CA GLU A 61 5.94 -33.58 6.69
C GLU A 61 6.02 -34.53 7.90
N THR A 62 5.22 -34.27 8.93
CA THR A 62 5.22 -35.08 10.15
C THR A 62 4.62 -36.47 9.90
N ARG A 63 3.58 -36.58 9.06
CA ARG A 63 3.04 -37.88 8.61
C ARG A 63 4.08 -38.70 7.87
N GLU A 64 4.80 -38.09 6.94
CA GLU A 64 5.85 -38.78 6.18
C GLU A 64 6.97 -39.28 7.10
N LYS A 65 7.40 -38.46 8.08
CA LYS A 65 8.37 -38.88 9.10
C LYS A 65 7.85 -40.03 9.95
N ALA A 66 6.60 -39.94 10.43
CA ALA A 66 5.97 -40.99 11.23
C ALA A 66 5.88 -42.32 10.47
N LYS A 67 5.46 -42.28 9.19
CA LYS A 67 5.40 -43.45 8.30
C LYS A 67 6.77 -44.08 8.08
N LYS A 68 7.80 -43.28 7.80
CA LYS A 68 9.20 -43.74 7.64
C LYS A 68 9.79 -44.35 8.90
N LEU A 69 9.21 -44.06 10.07
CA LEU A 69 9.61 -44.59 11.37
C LEU A 69 8.73 -45.75 11.85
N GLY A 70 7.69 -46.13 11.11
CA GLY A 70 6.77 -47.21 11.50
C GLY A 70 5.87 -46.85 12.69
N LEU A 71 5.59 -45.57 12.92
CA LEU A 71 4.77 -45.10 14.04
C LEU A 71 3.29 -45.18 13.69
N HIS A 72 2.68 -46.34 13.92
CA HIS A 72 1.26 -46.59 13.62
C HIS A 72 0.29 -46.03 14.67
N ASN A 73 0.81 -45.69 15.84
CA ASN A 73 0.07 -45.18 16.99
C ASN A 73 -0.12 -43.66 16.98
N LEU A 74 0.47 -42.95 16.00
CA LEU A 74 0.42 -41.50 15.88
C LEU A 74 -0.45 -41.07 14.71
N GLU A 75 -1.55 -40.39 15.01
CA GLU A 75 -2.43 -39.79 14.02
C GLU A 75 -2.22 -38.28 13.95
N VAL A 76 -1.67 -37.79 12.84
CA VAL A 76 -1.34 -36.37 12.66
C VAL A 76 -2.40 -35.67 11.83
N HIS A 77 -2.96 -34.57 12.30
CA HIS A 77 -3.96 -33.77 11.58
C HIS A 77 -3.67 -32.27 11.70
N SER A 78 -4.06 -31.49 10.69
CA SER A 78 -4.45 -30.10 10.92
C SER A 78 -5.90 -30.03 11.41
N TYR A 79 -6.29 -28.95 12.09
CA TYR A 79 -7.67 -28.76 12.59
C TYR A 79 -8.73 -29.06 11.51
N HIS A 80 -8.60 -28.46 10.33
CA HIS A 80 -9.42 -28.73 9.15
C HIS A 80 -9.45 -30.21 8.76
N SER A 81 -8.28 -30.83 8.60
CA SER A 81 -8.21 -32.24 8.18
C SER A 81 -8.74 -33.21 9.22
N PHE A 82 -8.75 -32.84 10.50
CA PHE A 82 -9.41 -33.61 11.56
C PHE A 82 -10.93 -33.56 11.34
N CYS A 83 -11.47 -32.35 11.17
CA CYS A 83 -12.90 -32.16 10.87
C CYS A 83 -13.34 -32.88 9.60
N VAL A 84 -12.53 -32.85 8.53
CA VAL A 84 -12.79 -33.60 7.29
C VAL A 84 -12.94 -35.10 7.54
N LYS A 85 -12.07 -35.68 8.36
CA LYS A 85 -12.08 -37.12 8.64
C LYS A 85 -13.23 -37.53 9.56
N TYR A 86 -13.54 -36.72 10.57
CA TYR A 86 -14.39 -37.12 11.70
C TYR A 86 -15.75 -36.44 11.77
N TYR A 87 -15.99 -35.28 11.15
CA TYR A 87 -17.23 -34.51 11.31
C TYR A 87 -17.92 -34.13 10.01
N ASP A 88 -17.18 -33.64 9.01
CA ASP A 88 -17.75 -33.12 7.77
C ASP A 88 -16.71 -33.11 6.65
N ASN A 89 -16.95 -33.88 5.57
CA ASN A 89 -16.03 -34.02 4.45
C ASN A 89 -15.79 -32.71 3.66
N GLN A 90 -16.58 -31.66 3.92
CA GLN A 90 -16.40 -30.33 3.33
C GLN A 90 -15.68 -29.33 4.24
N SER A 91 -15.14 -29.74 5.40
CA SER A 91 -14.52 -28.87 6.40
C SER A 91 -13.14 -28.32 6.00
N PHE A 92 -13.06 -27.64 4.86
CA PHE A 92 -11.84 -27.05 4.32
C PHE A 92 -11.57 -25.61 4.78
N ASN A 93 -12.54 -24.97 5.44
CA ASN A 93 -12.42 -23.62 5.98
C ASN A 93 -13.07 -23.48 7.37
N ASP A 94 -12.79 -22.35 8.02
CA ASP A 94 -13.27 -22.04 9.36
C ASP A 94 -14.81 -21.90 9.43
N THR A 95 -15.48 -21.53 8.33
CA THR A 95 -16.95 -21.44 8.29
C THR A 95 -17.61 -22.79 8.59
N ILE A 96 -17.09 -23.89 8.03
CA ILE A 96 -17.63 -25.23 8.30
C ILE A 96 -17.27 -25.70 9.71
N ILE A 97 -16.09 -25.38 10.22
CA ILE A 97 -15.72 -25.64 11.64
C ILE A 97 -16.71 -24.95 12.58
N ASN A 98 -17.00 -23.67 12.32
CA ASN A 98 -17.98 -22.90 13.09
C ASN A 98 -19.39 -23.51 13.00
N LYS A 99 -19.79 -24.03 11.83
CA LYS A 99 -21.05 -24.77 11.66
C LYS A 99 -21.07 -26.06 12.49
N ILE A 100 -19.98 -26.84 12.49
CA ILE A 100 -19.84 -28.07 13.31
C ILE A 100 -20.05 -27.75 14.79
N ILE A 101 -19.43 -26.67 15.27
CA ILE A 101 -19.53 -26.20 16.66
C ILE A 101 -20.95 -25.73 16.98
N LYS A 102 -21.49 -24.77 16.21
CA LYS A 102 -22.81 -24.18 16.45
C LYS A 102 -23.93 -25.20 16.42
N THR A 103 -23.86 -26.16 15.51
CA THR A 103 -24.87 -27.24 15.39
C THR A 103 -24.61 -28.40 16.35
N LYS A 104 -23.55 -28.34 17.17
CA LYS A 104 -23.09 -29.43 18.03
C LYS A 104 -23.02 -30.77 17.28
N LYS A 105 -22.56 -30.73 16.03
CA LYS A 105 -22.56 -31.88 15.11
C LYS A 105 -21.79 -33.05 15.74
N LYS A 106 -22.40 -34.24 15.79
CA LYS A 106 -21.72 -35.45 16.31
C LYS A 106 -20.67 -35.95 15.30
N PRO A 107 -19.61 -36.64 15.76
CA PRO A 107 -18.65 -37.28 14.86
C PRO A 107 -19.34 -38.30 13.94
N LEU A 108 -18.99 -38.29 12.66
CA LEU A 108 -19.35 -39.31 11.67
C LEU A 108 -18.60 -40.63 11.91
N LYS A 109 -17.41 -40.55 12.52
CA LYS A 109 -16.58 -41.68 12.92
C LYS A 109 -16.17 -41.49 14.37
N GLN A 110 -16.27 -42.55 15.16
CA GLN A 110 -15.77 -42.52 16.54
C GLN A 110 -14.24 -42.55 16.57
N PHE A 111 -13.66 -42.01 17.65
CA PHE A 111 -12.23 -42.01 17.89
C PHE A 111 -11.93 -42.14 19.39
N ASN A 112 -10.77 -42.70 19.69
CA ASN A 112 -10.35 -43.06 21.04
C ASN A 112 -8.84 -42.83 21.20
N PHE A 113 -8.47 -41.58 21.43
CA PHE A 113 -7.09 -41.16 21.69
C PHE A 113 -6.81 -41.13 23.19
N ASP A 114 -5.62 -41.59 23.57
CA ASP A 114 -5.13 -41.57 24.96
C ASP A 114 -4.34 -40.30 25.27
N LEU A 115 -3.79 -39.67 24.23
CA LEU A 115 -3.04 -38.42 24.31
C LEU A 115 -3.41 -37.51 23.15
N ILE A 116 -3.78 -36.28 23.44
CA ILE A 116 -4.01 -35.21 22.45
C ILE A 116 -2.88 -34.18 22.57
N VAL A 117 -2.24 -33.89 21.45
CA VAL A 117 -1.09 -33.00 21.34
C VAL A 117 -1.40 -31.84 20.39
N PRO A 118 -1.88 -30.70 20.90
CA PRO A 118 -1.89 -29.44 20.15
C PRO A 118 -0.47 -28.89 20.02
N ASP A 119 0.05 -28.87 18.79
CA ASP A 119 1.32 -28.26 18.41
C ASP A 119 1.11 -26.86 17.81
N GLU A 120 2.11 -26.00 17.96
CA GLU A 120 2.03 -24.56 17.67
C GLU A 120 0.86 -23.86 18.40
N ALA A 121 0.71 -24.12 19.70
CA ALA A 121 -0.40 -23.63 20.50
C ALA A 121 -0.49 -22.09 20.60
N GLN A 122 0.59 -21.36 20.31
CA GLN A 122 0.56 -19.90 20.19
C GLN A 122 -0.26 -19.40 18.98
N ASP A 123 -0.58 -20.30 18.04
CA ASP A 123 -1.37 -20.02 16.85
C ASP A 123 -2.86 -20.41 17.03
N ILE A 124 -3.25 -20.87 18.22
CA ILE A 124 -4.65 -21.21 18.53
C ILE A 124 -5.48 -19.93 18.61
N THR A 125 -6.66 -19.98 17.97
CA THR A 125 -7.72 -18.97 18.09
C THR A 125 -8.82 -19.49 19.03
N SER A 126 -9.74 -18.63 19.50
CA SER A 126 -10.90 -19.10 20.28
C SER A 126 -11.75 -20.14 19.54
N LEU A 127 -11.85 -20.08 18.21
CA LEU A 127 -12.55 -21.08 17.40
C LEU A 127 -11.85 -22.45 17.48
N TYR A 128 -10.52 -22.47 17.36
CA TYR A 128 -9.74 -23.71 17.44
C TYR A 128 -9.69 -24.26 18.86
N TYR A 129 -9.65 -23.40 19.87
CA TYR A 129 -9.80 -23.81 21.26
C TYR A 129 -11.16 -24.47 21.51
N GLU A 130 -12.26 -23.86 21.04
CA GLU A 130 -13.59 -24.47 21.14
C GLU A 130 -13.67 -25.82 20.40
N LEU A 131 -13.04 -25.92 19.23
CA LEU A 131 -12.91 -27.19 18.52
C LEU A 131 -12.14 -28.23 19.35
N ILE A 132 -11.04 -27.85 20.03
CA ILE A 132 -10.30 -28.76 20.91
C ILE A 132 -11.18 -29.25 22.08
N CYS A 133 -11.95 -28.35 22.72
CA CYS A 133 -12.93 -28.72 23.74
C CYS A 133 -13.92 -29.77 23.21
N LYS A 134 -14.43 -29.55 21.99
CA LYS A 134 -15.34 -30.47 21.32
C LYS A 134 -14.68 -31.81 21.01
N ILE A 135 -13.48 -31.82 20.44
CA ILE A 135 -12.71 -33.05 20.13
C ILE A 135 -12.49 -33.85 21.42
N TYR A 136 -12.06 -33.20 22.49
CA TYR A 136 -11.85 -33.86 23.77
C TYR A 136 -13.14 -34.45 24.32
N LYS A 137 -14.25 -33.70 24.26
CA LYS A 137 -15.56 -34.15 24.76
C LYS A 137 -16.13 -35.33 23.96
N ASP A 138 -15.93 -35.34 22.65
CA ASP A 138 -16.40 -36.39 21.75
C ASP A 138 -15.46 -37.61 21.70
N ASN A 139 -14.28 -37.53 22.32
CA ASN A 139 -13.33 -38.64 22.40
C ASN A 139 -13.84 -39.71 23.37
N ASN A 140 -13.83 -40.98 22.94
CA ASN A 140 -14.36 -42.07 23.76
C ASN A 140 -13.55 -42.32 25.05
N ASN A 141 -12.26 -41.98 25.08
CA ASN A 141 -11.44 -42.12 26.27
C ASN A 141 -11.59 -40.88 27.16
N THR A 142 -12.22 -41.04 28.33
CA THR A 142 -12.41 -39.96 29.32
C THR A 142 -11.14 -39.63 30.09
N ASN A 143 -10.13 -40.52 30.07
CA ASN A 143 -8.83 -40.38 30.74
C ASN A 143 -7.73 -39.91 29.78
N THR A 144 -8.10 -39.09 28.80
CA THR A 144 -7.17 -38.59 27.78
C THR A 144 -6.23 -37.54 28.36
N LYS A 145 -4.92 -37.69 28.14
CA LYS A 145 -3.91 -36.70 28.54
C LYS A 145 -3.77 -35.59 27.51
N MET A 146 -3.33 -34.42 27.96
CA MET A 146 -3.01 -33.27 27.12
C MET A 146 -1.51 -32.98 27.14
N CYS A 147 -0.92 -32.74 25.97
CA CYS A 147 0.44 -32.23 25.83
C CYS A 147 0.46 -31.04 24.87
N ILE A 148 0.57 -29.82 25.41
CA ILE A 148 0.49 -28.58 24.64
C ILE A 148 1.91 -28.14 24.26
N PHE A 149 2.22 -27.99 22.98
CA PHE A 149 3.51 -27.47 22.50
C PHE A 149 3.35 -26.09 21.89
N GLY A 150 4.27 -25.17 22.19
CA GLY A 150 4.35 -23.91 21.45
C GLY A 150 5.54 -23.04 21.81
N ASP A 151 5.72 -21.95 21.06
CA ASP A 151 6.71 -20.89 21.35
C ASP A 151 5.97 -19.56 21.42
N LYS A 152 5.82 -19.01 22.64
CA LYS A 152 5.12 -17.74 22.87
C LYS A 152 5.71 -16.58 22.05
N LYS A 153 7.03 -16.58 21.82
CA LYS A 153 7.71 -15.54 21.03
C LYS A 153 7.52 -15.66 19.52
N GLN A 154 6.88 -16.74 19.04
CA GLN A 154 6.51 -16.92 17.62
C GLN A 154 5.02 -16.65 17.36
N SER A 155 4.28 -16.05 18.29
CA SER A 155 2.90 -15.62 18.04
C SER A 155 2.91 -14.34 17.20
N ILE A 156 2.67 -14.50 15.88
CA ILE A 156 2.70 -13.40 14.88
C ILE A 156 1.46 -13.40 13.98
N PHE A 157 0.45 -14.20 14.33
CA PHE A 157 -0.83 -14.27 13.61
C PHE A 157 -1.96 -13.67 14.47
N ASP A 158 -1.62 -12.66 15.27
CA ASP A 158 -2.53 -11.88 16.11
C ASP A 158 -3.69 -11.26 15.30
N PHE A 159 -3.41 -10.83 14.07
CA PHE A 159 -4.43 -10.38 13.10
C PHE A 159 -5.49 -11.45 12.78
N ASN A 160 -5.15 -12.74 12.90
CA ASN A 160 -6.08 -13.86 12.77
C ASN A 160 -6.67 -14.30 14.13
N LYS A 161 -6.52 -13.47 15.18
CA LYS A 161 -6.92 -13.74 16.57
C LYS A 161 -6.21 -14.95 17.19
N ALA A 162 -5.01 -15.29 16.69
CA ALA A 162 -4.14 -16.23 17.36
C ALA A 162 -3.55 -15.61 18.63
N ASP A 163 -3.36 -16.40 19.69
CA ASP A 163 -2.98 -15.86 20.98
C ASP A 163 -2.00 -16.76 21.76
N GLN A 164 -0.84 -16.21 22.14
CA GLN A 164 0.16 -16.90 22.95
C GLN A 164 -0.37 -17.35 24.33
N ARG A 165 -1.44 -16.73 24.83
CA ARG A 165 -2.00 -17.01 26.16
C ARG A 165 -2.63 -18.39 26.26
N PHE A 166 -2.87 -19.09 25.15
CA PHE A 166 -3.19 -20.52 25.16
C PHE A 166 -2.03 -21.38 25.68
N ILE A 167 -0.78 -20.91 25.59
CA ILE A 167 0.38 -21.53 26.25
C ILE A 167 0.48 -21.05 27.69
N GLU A 168 0.44 -19.73 27.91
CA GLU A 168 0.68 -19.13 29.23
C GLU A 168 -0.35 -19.58 30.28
N TYR A 169 -1.60 -19.74 29.87
CA TYR A 169 -2.71 -20.20 30.72
C TYR A 169 -3.18 -21.61 30.38
N ALA A 170 -2.33 -22.44 29.76
CA ALA A 170 -2.70 -23.79 29.34
C ALA A 170 -3.34 -24.60 30.47
N SER A 171 -2.74 -24.58 31.66
CA SER A 171 -3.25 -25.31 32.85
C SER A 171 -4.61 -24.82 33.35
N LYS A 172 -4.98 -23.56 33.07
CA LYS A 172 -6.29 -23.00 33.44
C LYS A 172 -7.36 -23.26 32.37
N LEU A 173 -6.95 -23.34 31.11
CA LEU A 173 -7.85 -23.43 29.96
C LEU A 173 -8.13 -24.89 29.58
N PHE A 174 -7.09 -25.71 29.47
CA PHE A 174 -7.20 -27.11 29.05
C PHE A 174 -7.43 -28.07 30.23
N ASN A 175 -7.97 -27.59 31.35
CA ASN A 175 -8.22 -28.41 32.55
C ASN A 175 -9.43 -29.35 32.38
N PHE A 176 -9.35 -30.22 31.36
CA PHE A 176 -10.43 -31.11 30.93
C PHE A 176 -10.52 -32.41 31.75
N ASN A 177 -9.49 -32.72 32.53
CA ASN A 177 -9.37 -33.90 33.38
C ASN A 177 -8.77 -33.53 34.74
N SER A 178 -8.63 -34.53 35.62
CA SER A 178 -8.09 -34.37 36.97
C SER A 178 -6.57 -34.56 37.07
N TYR A 179 -5.86 -34.73 35.95
CA TYR A 179 -4.40 -34.89 35.97
C TYR A 179 -3.70 -33.55 36.28
N ASN A 180 -2.58 -33.64 37.01
CA ASN A 180 -1.78 -32.47 37.34
C ASN A 180 -1.16 -31.86 36.07
N TRP A 181 -0.95 -30.54 36.07
CA TRP A 181 -0.26 -29.83 34.99
C TRP A 181 1.19 -29.54 35.36
N VAL A 182 2.11 -29.93 34.48
CA VAL A 182 3.54 -29.63 34.60
C VAL A 182 3.99 -28.78 33.43
N LYS A 183 4.70 -27.68 33.71
CA LYS A 183 5.37 -26.87 32.69
C LYS A 183 6.76 -27.42 32.43
N CYS A 184 7.02 -27.83 31.20
CA CYS A 184 8.35 -28.19 30.69
C CYS A 184 8.86 -27.10 29.74
N ASN A 185 10.18 -27.05 29.54
CA ASN A 185 10.80 -26.17 28.58
C ASN A 185 11.53 -26.98 27.50
N LEU A 186 11.61 -26.43 26.30
CA LEU A 186 12.57 -26.85 25.27
C LEU A 186 13.41 -25.62 24.88
N SER A 187 14.47 -25.38 25.63
CA SER A 187 15.30 -24.18 25.54
C SER A 187 16.47 -24.31 24.54
N VAL A 188 16.87 -25.55 24.22
CA VAL A 188 17.98 -25.83 23.30
C VAL A 188 17.51 -25.77 21.85
N SER A 189 18.06 -24.86 21.05
CA SER A 189 17.87 -24.77 19.60
C SER A 189 18.93 -25.59 18.86
N PHE A 190 18.49 -26.41 17.91
CA PHE A 190 19.35 -27.15 16.98
C PHE A 190 19.53 -26.43 15.64
N ARG A 191 18.87 -25.28 15.45
CA ARG A 191 18.90 -24.50 14.20
C ARG A 191 19.97 -23.41 14.26
N ILE A 192 19.85 -22.55 15.25
CA ILE A 192 20.57 -21.28 15.35
C ILE A 192 21.98 -21.53 15.89
N THR A 193 22.96 -20.72 15.51
CA THR A 193 24.33 -20.82 16.05
C THR A 193 24.43 -20.29 17.48
N PHE A 194 25.50 -20.68 18.19
CA PHE A 194 25.79 -20.16 19.52
C PHE A 194 25.90 -18.63 19.49
N GLU A 195 26.62 -18.07 18.53
CA GLU A 195 26.85 -16.63 18.39
C GLU A 195 25.55 -15.86 18.11
N MET A 196 24.68 -16.40 17.25
CA MET A 196 23.35 -15.84 17.00
C MET A 196 22.47 -15.89 18.26
N SER A 197 22.54 -16.98 19.05
CA SER A 197 21.79 -17.08 20.29
C SER A 197 22.22 -16.05 21.33
N LEU A 198 23.52 -15.73 21.42
CA LEU A 198 24.04 -14.69 22.30
C LEU A 198 23.50 -13.31 21.90
N PHE A 199 23.55 -12.96 20.61
CA PHE A 199 22.95 -11.71 20.13
C PHE A 199 21.45 -11.62 20.46
N ILE A 200 20.69 -12.70 20.20
CA ILE A 200 19.25 -12.72 20.45
C ILE A 200 18.95 -12.56 21.95
N ASN A 201 19.64 -13.31 22.81
CA ASN A 201 19.39 -13.25 24.25
C ASN A 201 19.83 -11.92 24.86
N LYS A 202 21.04 -11.45 24.51
CA LYS A 202 21.68 -10.30 25.15
C LYS A 202 21.24 -8.96 24.56
N CYS A 203 21.21 -8.83 23.24
CA CYS A 203 20.92 -7.57 22.57
C CYS A 203 19.45 -7.38 22.23
N LEU A 204 18.76 -8.46 21.81
CA LEU A 204 17.39 -8.37 21.29
C LEU A 204 16.33 -8.54 22.39
N LEU A 205 16.38 -9.63 23.15
CA LEU A 205 15.36 -10.00 24.13
C LEU A 205 15.69 -9.53 25.56
N LYS A 206 16.98 -9.35 25.88
CA LYS A 206 17.49 -9.11 27.24
C LYS A 206 17.05 -10.20 28.22
N GLU A 207 16.97 -11.44 27.75
CA GLU A 207 16.59 -12.62 28.51
C GLU A 207 17.34 -13.86 27.99
N GLU A 208 17.73 -14.80 28.87
CA GLU A 208 18.33 -16.07 28.44
C GLU A 208 17.26 -17.03 27.90
N ARG A 209 16.82 -16.76 26.67
CA ARG A 209 15.73 -17.49 26.03
C ARG A 209 16.20 -18.74 25.31
N ILE A 210 17.23 -18.60 24.48
CA ILE A 210 17.71 -19.63 23.54
C ILE A 210 19.07 -20.14 23.98
N ILE A 211 19.21 -21.46 24.09
CA ILE A 211 20.51 -22.11 24.25
C ILE A 211 20.88 -22.74 22.91
N SER A 212 22.10 -22.52 22.41
CA SER A 212 22.62 -23.24 21.25
C SER A 212 24.03 -23.76 21.51
N ASN A 213 24.27 -25.00 21.11
CA ASN A 213 25.60 -25.61 21.17
C ASN A 213 26.31 -25.62 19.80
N LYS A 214 25.69 -25.00 18.78
CA LYS A 214 26.23 -24.95 17.42
C LYS A 214 27.21 -23.79 17.26
N ILE A 215 28.45 -23.99 17.68
CA ILE A 215 29.51 -22.97 17.62
C ILE A 215 30.03 -22.86 16.18
N THR A 216 30.11 -21.63 15.67
CA THR A 216 30.59 -21.36 14.30
C THR A 216 31.69 -20.30 14.23
N ASN A 217 31.89 -19.54 15.30
CA ASN A 217 32.69 -18.30 15.36
C ASN A 217 32.20 -17.18 14.41
N ASN A 218 31.06 -17.38 13.74
CA ASN A 218 30.47 -16.38 12.86
C ASN A 218 29.51 -15.52 13.67
N LYS A 219 30.00 -14.35 14.11
CA LYS A 219 29.12 -13.36 14.75
C LYS A 219 28.09 -12.84 13.76
N PRO A 220 26.84 -12.57 14.20
CA PRO A 220 25.89 -11.79 13.42
C PRO A 220 26.51 -10.49 12.92
N ARG A 221 26.16 -10.08 11.70
CA ARG A 221 26.69 -8.88 11.06
C ARG A 221 25.66 -7.75 11.21
N TYR A 222 26.00 -6.71 11.94
CA TYR A 222 25.19 -5.51 12.09
C TYR A 222 25.79 -4.39 11.25
N ILE A 223 25.12 -4.00 10.17
CA ILE A 223 25.67 -3.11 9.15
C ILE A 223 24.80 -1.85 9.07
N ILE A 224 25.38 -0.72 9.47
CA ILE A 224 24.78 0.60 9.28
C ILE A 224 25.19 1.12 7.91
N CYS A 225 24.23 1.29 7.01
CA CYS A 225 24.52 1.73 5.64
C CYS A 225 23.33 2.43 4.99
N ASP A 226 23.54 2.88 3.75
CA ASP A 226 22.41 3.26 2.90
C ASP A 226 21.75 2.01 2.33
N CYS A 227 20.52 1.72 2.77
CA CYS A 227 19.79 0.53 2.37
C CYS A 227 19.09 0.70 1.02
N PHE A 228 18.92 1.93 0.52
CA PHE A 228 18.12 2.23 -0.66
C PHE A 228 18.89 2.05 -1.99
N GLY A 229 20.11 1.54 -1.94
CA GLY A 229 20.92 1.27 -3.14
C GLY A 229 21.37 2.56 -3.83
N ASP A 230 22.12 2.44 -4.93
CA ASP A 230 22.64 3.62 -5.65
C ASP A 230 21.55 4.42 -6.40
N LYS A 231 20.38 3.82 -6.64
CA LYS A 231 19.29 4.44 -7.40
C LYS A 231 18.45 5.39 -6.54
N LEU A 232 18.15 4.99 -5.30
CA LEU A 232 17.34 5.77 -4.36
C LEU A 232 18.18 6.32 -3.19
N GLY A 233 19.43 5.91 -3.10
CA GLY A 233 20.41 6.28 -2.09
C GLY A 233 21.81 6.43 -2.69
N THR A 234 22.83 6.12 -1.91
CA THR A 234 24.24 6.49 -2.15
C THR A 234 25.21 5.31 -2.07
N SER A 235 24.72 4.08 -1.91
CA SER A 235 25.57 2.92 -1.62
C SER A 235 25.12 1.62 -2.26
N SER A 236 26.10 0.82 -2.67
CA SER A 236 25.93 -0.56 -3.13
C SER A 236 26.03 -1.60 -2.00
N ARG A 237 26.21 -1.18 -0.75
CA ARG A 237 26.64 -2.05 0.36
C ARG A 237 25.75 -3.27 0.58
N THR A 238 24.44 -3.13 0.40
CA THR A 238 23.48 -4.25 0.54
C THR A 238 23.72 -5.34 -0.50
N PHE A 239 24.09 -4.96 -1.73
CA PHE A 239 24.45 -5.89 -2.79
C PHE A 239 25.83 -6.52 -2.58
N GLU A 240 26.80 -5.76 -2.05
CA GLU A 240 28.11 -6.31 -1.67
C GLU A 240 27.98 -7.40 -0.60
N GLU A 241 27.00 -7.31 0.29
CA GLU A 241 26.75 -8.36 1.28
C GLU A 241 26.25 -9.66 0.65
N VAL A 242 25.39 -9.57 -0.37
CA VAL A 242 24.94 -10.75 -1.12
C VAL A 242 26.13 -11.40 -1.82
N LYS A 243 27.01 -10.59 -2.46
CA LYS A 243 28.25 -11.08 -3.07
C LYS A 243 29.21 -11.68 -2.05
N TYR A 244 29.30 -11.12 -0.85
CA TYR A 244 30.10 -11.70 0.25
C TYR A 244 29.69 -13.16 0.51
N TYR A 245 28.39 -13.45 0.61
CA TYR A 245 27.92 -14.83 0.81
C TYR A 245 28.14 -15.73 -0.41
N PHE A 246 28.01 -15.21 -1.63
CA PHE A 246 28.37 -15.97 -2.83
C PHE A 246 29.86 -16.32 -2.88
N ASN A 247 30.74 -15.38 -2.49
CA ASN A 247 32.18 -15.61 -2.41
C ASN A 247 32.56 -16.64 -1.33
N LEU A 248 31.74 -16.79 -0.29
CA LEU A 248 31.86 -17.87 0.69
C LEU A 248 31.33 -19.22 0.19
N GLY A 249 30.75 -19.28 -1.01
CA GLY A 249 30.27 -20.51 -1.64
C GLY A 249 28.80 -20.86 -1.36
N TYR A 250 28.01 -19.95 -0.79
CA TYR A 250 26.58 -20.15 -0.63
C TYR A 250 25.85 -20.13 -1.97
N LYS A 251 24.81 -20.95 -2.11
CA LYS A 251 23.97 -20.96 -3.32
C LYS A 251 22.77 -20.01 -3.16
N PRO A 252 22.09 -19.61 -4.25
CA PRO A 252 20.86 -18.82 -4.14
C PRO A 252 19.83 -19.43 -3.18
N SER A 253 19.64 -20.76 -3.26
CA SER A 253 18.76 -21.53 -2.38
C SER A 253 19.21 -21.58 -0.91
N ASP A 254 20.36 -21.02 -0.54
CA ASP A 254 20.81 -20.96 0.83
C ASP A 254 20.45 -19.62 1.51
N ILE A 255 19.85 -18.67 0.78
CA ILE A 255 19.72 -17.27 1.22
C ILE A 255 18.25 -16.83 1.34
N PHE A 256 17.92 -16.24 2.48
CA PHE A 256 16.74 -15.42 2.70
C PHE A 256 17.10 -13.93 2.74
N ILE A 257 16.28 -13.11 2.09
CA ILE A 257 16.26 -11.65 2.26
C ILE A 257 14.88 -11.27 2.82
N LEU A 258 14.87 -10.78 4.05
CA LEU A 258 13.67 -10.54 4.84
C LEU A 258 13.44 -9.06 5.09
N ALA A 259 12.18 -8.64 5.06
CA ALA A 259 11.77 -7.29 5.42
C ALA A 259 10.38 -7.28 6.06
N PRO A 260 9.97 -6.20 6.73
CA PRO A 260 8.61 -6.08 7.26
C PRO A 260 7.54 -6.10 6.16
N SER A 261 7.83 -5.53 4.98
CA SER A 261 7.01 -5.62 3.78
C SER A 261 7.86 -5.52 2.51
N ILE A 262 7.40 -6.19 1.45
CA ILE A 262 8.05 -6.22 0.13
C ILE A 262 7.21 -5.51 -0.95
N LYS A 263 6.05 -4.94 -0.62
CA LYS A 263 5.13 -4.33 -1.60
C LYS A 263 5.52 -2.93 -2.09
N SER A 264 6.16 -2.12 -1.23
CA SER A 264 6.35 -0.69 -1.52
C SER A 264 7.32 -0.42 -2.67
N VAL A 265 6.96 0.52 -3.55
CA VAL A 265 7.81 0.96 -4.68
C VAL A 265 9.12 1.59 -4.25
N LYS A 266 9.13 2.15 -3.06
CA LYS A 266 10.32 2.74 -2.47
C LYS A 266 11.05 1.79 -1.52
N SER A 267 10.70 0.49 -1.47
CA SER A 267 11.35 -0.43 -0.53
C SER A 267 12.84 -0.63 -0.86
N PRO A 268 13.76 -0.58 0.12
CA PRO A 268 15.19 -0.84 -0.09
C PRO A 268 15.46 -2.25 -0.64
N VAL A 269 14.62 -3.20 -0.26
CA VAL A 269 14.68 -4.61 -0.66
C VAL A 269 14.52 -4.78 -2.17
N ARG A 270 13.67 -3.96 -2.79
CA ARG A 270 13.47 -3.94 -4.24
C ARG A 270 14.69 -3.42 -4.98
N GLN A 271 15.40 -2.46 -4.40
CA GLN A 271 16.62 -1.93 -4.99
C GLN A 271 17.70 -3.00 -5.02
N LEU A 272 17.78 -3.80 -3.95
CA LEU A 272 18.66 -4.97 -3.91
C LEU A 272 18.27 -6.02 -4.97
N GLU A 273 16.99 -6.40 -5.06
CA GLU A 273 16.54 -7.38 -6.07
C GLU A 273 16.87 -6.93 -7.50
N ASN A 274 16.51 -5.69 -7.83
CA ASN A 274 16.79 -5.12 -9.15
C ASN A 274 18.29 -5.08 -9.47
N LYS A 275 19.13 -4.80 -8.46
CA LYS A 275 20.58 -4.79 -8.62
C LYS A 275 21.14 -6.20 -8.81
N ILE A 276 20.67 -7.18 -8.05
CA ILE A 276 21.01 -8.60 -8.25
C ILE A 276 20.68 -9.00 -9.69
N LYS A 277 19.52 -8.62 -10.22
CA LYS A 277 19.15 -9.02 -11.59
C LYS A 277 19.98 -8.38 -12.69
N ARG A 278 20.40 -7.13 -12.51
CA ARG A 278 21.24 -6.43 -13.49
C ARG A 278 22.69 -6.93 -13.47
N GLU A 279 23.23 -7.19 -12.28
CA GLU A 279 24.64 -7.53 -12.10
C GLU A 279 24.90 -9.05 -12.14
N MET A 280 23.92 -9.85 -11.72
CA MET A 280 23.99 -11.31 -11.61
C MET A 280 22.73 -11.96 -12.21
N PRO A 281 22.48 -11.83 -13.53
CA PRO A 281 21.23 -12.27 -14.16
C PRO A 281 20.91 -13.76 -13.94
N ASP A 282 21.93 -14.59 -13.73
CA ASP A 282 21.83 -16.04 -13.51
C ASP A 282 21.32 -16.43 -12.13
N VAL A 283 21.33 -15.50 -11.18
CA VAL A 283 20.86 -15.75 -9.82
C VAL A 283 19.35 -15.69 -9.82
N MET A 284 18.70 -16.84 -9.66
CA MET A 284 17.25 -16.91 -9.55
C MET A 284 16.75 -16.31 -8.23
N VAL A 285 15.63 -15.59 -8.32
CA VAL A 285 15.00 -14.85 -7.23
C VAL A 285 13.51 -15.18 -7.21
N TYR A 286 12.95 -15.26 -6.01
CA TYR A 286 11.52 -15.27 -5.81
C TYR A 286 11.09 -14.12 -4.91
N VAL A 287 10.08 -13.40 -5.36
CA VAL A 287 9.35 -12.40 -4.57
C VAL A 287 7.87 -12.78 -4.59
N PRO A 288 7.22 -13.04 -3.44
CA PRO A 288 5.79 -13.26 -3.35
C PRO A 288 5.00 -12.13 -3.99
N THR A 289 3.91 -12.47 -4.68
CA THR A 289 3.02 -11.44 -5.28
C THR A 289 2.20 -10.70 -4.21
N ASN A 290 2.00 -11.34 -3.06
CA ASN A 290 1.39 -10.76 -1.87
C ASN A 290 2.17 -11.17 -0.61
N ASP A 291 2.16 -10.30 0.41
CA ASP A 291 2.85 -10.48 1.72
C ASP A 291 2.27 -11.64 2.56
N ASP A 292 1.18 -12.27 2.10
CA ASP A 292 0.37 -13.23 2.87
C ASP A 292 0.19 -14.55 2.10
N GLU A 293 0.66 -14.59 0.85
CA GLU A 293 0.63 -15.79 0.03
C GLU A 293 1.45 -16.88 0.71
N LYS A 294 0.88 -18.09 0.83
CA LYS A 294 1.64 -19.24 1.31
C LYS A 294 2.73 -19.56 0.30
N LEU A 295 3.96 -19.60 0.77
CA LEU A 295 5.11 -19.92 -0.07
C LEU A 295 5.02 -21.37 -0.56
N ASP A 296 4.86 -21.53 -1.87
CA ASP A 296 4.83 -22.82 -2.55
C ASP A 296 6.26 -23.31 -2.80
N GLU A 297 6.61 -24.50 -2.30
CA GLU A 297 8.00 -25.00 -2.33
C GLU A 297 8.59 -25.10 -3.72
N GLU A 298 7.76 -25.45 -4.71
CA GLU A 298 8.16 -25.57 -6.11
C GLU A 298 8.63 -24.21 -6.67
N LEU A 299 8.05 -23.10 -6.18
CA LEU A 299 8.45 -21.75 -6.59
C LEU A 299 9.73 -21.28 -5.89
N LEU A 300 10.13 -21.91 -4.78
CA LEU A 300 11.30 -21.51 -3.98
C LEU A 300 12.59 -22.25 -4.37
N GLU A 301 12.49 -23.28 -5.20
CA GLU A 301 13.61 -24.16 -5.52
C GLU A 301 14.69 -23.43 -6.33
N GLY A 302 15.95 -23.53 -5.87
CA GLY A 302 17.09 -22.93 -6.57
C GLY A 302 17.22 -21.40 -6.47
N LYS A 303 16.40 -20.71 -5.66
CA LYS A 303 16.33 -19.23 -5.66
C LYS A 303 16.71 -18.57 -4.34
N ILE A 304 17.21 -17.33 -4.43
CA ILE A 304 17.15 -16.39 -3.30
C ILE A 304 15.69 -16.04 -3.04
N ILE A 305 15.27 -16.15 -1.78
CA ILE A 305 13.88 -15.86 -1.43
C ILE A 305 13.79 -14.51 -0.70
N PHE A 306 13.07 -13.59 -1.33
CA PHE A 306 12.65 -12.33 -0.74
C PHE A 306 11.29 -12.53 -0.09
N SER A 307 11.11 -12.16 1.17
CA SER A 307 9.86 -12.48 1.88
C SER A 307 9.64 -11.59 3.10
N THR A 308 8.41 -11.57 3.61
CA THR A 308 8.11 -10.92 4.88
C THR A 308 8.51 -11.78 6.10
N PHE A 309 8.58 -11.15 7.27
CA PHE A 309 8.79 -11.86 8.54
C PHE A 309 7.68 -12.89 8.81
N HIS A 310 6.44 -12.59 8.42
CA HIS A 310 5.28 -13.45 8.59
C HIS A 310 5.34 -14.70 7.72
N GLN A 311 5.64 -14.53 6.42
CA GLN A 311 5.68 -15.62 5.45
C GLN A 311 6.78 -16.65 5.70
N THR A 312 7.87 -16.24 6.35
CA THR A 312 8.99 -17.14 6.64
C THR A 312 8.84 -17.95 7.92
N LYS A 313 7.75 -17.76 8.68
CA LYS A 313 7.47 -18.59 9.84
C LYS A 313 7.34 -20.06 9.43
N GLY A 314 8.12 -20.91 10.12
CA GLY A 314 8.23 -22.33 9.81
C GLY A 314 9.23 -22.69 8.70
N LEU A 315 9.86 -21.70 8.06
CA LEU A 315 10.96 -21.91 7.12
C LEU A 315 12.31 -21.56 7.75
N GLU A 316 13.39 -21.96 7.09
CA GLU A 316 14.78 -21.70 7.48
C GLU A 316 15.71 -21.76 6.25
N ARG A 317 16.81 -21.01 6.30
CA ARG A 317 17.89 -20.98 5.28
C ARG A 317 19.24 -20.81 5.98
N LYS A 318 20.35 -21.14 5.30
CA LYS A 318 21.69 -21.02 5.89
C LYS A 318 22.04 -19.58 6.20
N VAL A 319 21.74 -18.67 5.28
CA VAL A 319 21.99 -17.24 5.39
C VAL A 319 20.67 -16.49 5.45
N VAL A 320 20.54 -15.59 6.42
CA VAL A 320 19.40 -14.67 6.55
C VAL A 320 19.89 -13.24 6.59
N ILE A 321 19.36 -12.40 5.71
CA ILE A 321 19.64 -10.97 5.62
C ILE A 321 18.35 -10.22 5.93
N ILE A 322 18.36 -9.33 6.92
CA ILE A 322 17.16 -8.62 7.41
C ILE A 322 17.29 -7.12 7.13
N PHE A 323 16.30 -6.56 6.44
CA PHE A 323 16.14 -5.13 6.22
C PHE A 323 15.26 -4.48 7.30
N ASN A 324 15.38 -3.15 7.42
CA ASN A 324 14.62 -2.33 8.38
C ASN A 324 14.83 -2.79 9.84
N PHE A 325 16.05 -3.20 10.18
CA PHE A 325 16.41 -3.55 11.55
C PHE A 325 16.82 -2.29 12.33
N ASP A 326 15.93 -1.30 12.30
CA ASP A 326 16.07 0.06 12.82
C ASP A 326 14.68 0.64 13.15
N ASN A 327 14.60 1.87 13.67
CA ASN A 327 13.36 2.46 14.17
C ASN A 327 12.27 2.61 13.10
N SER A 328 12.62 2.57 11.81
CA SER A 328 11.63 2.59 10.71
C SER A 328 10.63 1.43 10.80
N TYR A 329 11.00 0.32 11.45
CA TYR A 329 10.09 -0.79 11.73
C TYR A 329 8.82 -0.33 12.47
N PHE A 330 8.99 0.44 13.55
CA PHE A 330 7.89 0.96 14.35
C PHE A 330 7.24 2.20 13.73
N GLU A 331 7.98 2.98 12.94
CA GLU A 331 7.42 4.16 12.27
C GLU A 331 6.43 3.80 11.15
N PHE A 332 6.71 2.72 10.41
CA PHE A 332 5.94 2.37 9.21
C PHE A 332 5.08 1.12 9.36
N TYR A 333 5.46 0.14 10.17
CA TYR A 333 4.85 -1.19 10.15
C TYR A 333 4.11 -1.53 11.44
N LYS A 334 4.79 -1.60 12.59
CA LYS A 334 4.18 -1.99 13.88
C LYS A 334 3.92 -0.77 14.77
N LYS A 335 3.19 0.23 14.25
CA LYS A 335 3.02 1.57 14.84
C LYS A 335 2.38 1.59 16.23
N ASP A 336 1.47 0.65 16.49
CA ASP A 336 0.69 0.59 17.72
C ASP A 336 1.34 -0.29 18.80
N ALA A 337 2.47 -0.94 18.49
CA ALA A 337 3.21 -1.72 19.48
C ALA A 337 4.13 -0.85 20.33
N ASN A 338 4.43 -1.32 21.54
CA ASN A 338 5.42 -0.68 22.40
C ASN A 338 6.84 -0.83 21.80
N PRO A 339 7.49 0.27 21.35
CA PRO A 339 8.78 0.19 20.67
C PRO A 339 9.93 -0.23 21.61
N CYS A 340 9.73 -0.17 22.93
CA CYS A 340 10.70 -0.58 23.93
C CYS A 340 10.71 -2.09 24.18
N ILE A 341 9.87 -2.86 23.49
CA ILE A 341 9.79 -4.33 23.62
C ILE A 341 10.04 -4.95 22.24
N CYS A 342 10.93 -5.95 22.18
CA CYS A 342 11.14 -6.70 20.95
C CYS A 342 9.84 -7.39 20.52
N SER A 343 9.39 -7.09 19.30
CA SER A 343 8.21 -7.72 18.73
C SER A 343 8.49 -9.17 18.32
N ASN A 344 7.45 -10.01 18.29
CA ASN A 344 7.57 -11.42 17.92
C ASN A 344 8.00 -11.59 16.46
N GLU A 345 7.66 -10.66 15.57
CA GLU A 345 8.04 -10.67 14.15
C GLU A 345 9.56 -10.54 13.99
N LEU A 346 10.20 -9.65 14.75
CA LEU A 346 11.66 -9.49 14.75
C LEU A 346 12.36 -10.73 15.34
N TYR A 347 11.81 -11.33 16.39
CA TYR A 347 12.30 -12.61 16.91
C TYR A 347 12.15 -13.73 15.86
N VAL A 348 11.03 -13.82 15.14
CA VAL A 348 10.85 -14.79 14.07
C VAL A 348 11.88 -14.58 12.97
N ALA A 349 12.07 -13.36 12.50
CA ALA A 349 13.02 -13.04 11.42
C ALA A 349 14.46 -13.42 11.79
N THR A 350 14.92 -13.04 12.99
CA THR A 350 16.29 -13.32 13.47
C THR A 350 16.55 -14.81 13.77
N THR A 351 15.49 -15.61 13.90
CA THR A 351 15.56 -17.06 14.18
C THR A 351 15.36 -17.95 12.94
N ARG A 352 15.40 -17.37 11.72
CA ARG A 352 15.30 -18.11 10.46
C ARG A 352 16.64 -18.65 9.95
N GLY A 353 17.76 -18.12 10.45
CA GLY A 353 19.11 -18.43 9.98
C GLY A 353 19.69 -19.69 10.63
N ILE A 354 20.39 -20.50 9.84
CA ILE A 354 21.07 -21.72 10.31
C ILE A 354 22.58 -21.48 10.53
N GLU A 355 23.21 -20.59 9.75
CA GLU A 355 24.67 -20.37 9.79
C GLU A 355 25.06 -18.90 9.89
N TYR A 356 24.37 -18.00 9.18
CA TYR A 356 24.68 -16.57 9.15
C TYR A 356 23.43 -15.70 9.30
N LEU A 357 23.61 -14.56 9.97
CA LEU A 357 22.62 -13.52 10.16
C LEU A 357 23.24 -12.15 9.84
N THR A 358 22.67 -11.42 8.88
CA THR A 358 22.99 -10.01 8.61
C THR A 358 21.77 -9.14 8.93
N LEU A 359 22.02 -8.01 9.57
CA LEU A 359 21.03 -7.01 9.99
C LEU A 359 21.41 -5.67 9.34
N PHE A 360 20.57 -5.18 8.44
CA PHE A 360 20.74 -3.86 7.84
C PHE A 360 19.96 -2.81 8.63
N HIS A 361 20.71 -1.81 9.08
CA HIS A 361 20.24 -0.59 9.70
C HIS A 361 20.48 0.56 8.71
N HIS A 362 19.42 1.27 8.33
CA HIS A 362 19.59 2.44 7.50
C HIS A 362 20.16 3.63 8.29
N TYR A 363 21.26 4.22 7.82
CA TYR A 363 21.98 5.30 8.53
C TYR A 363 21.14 6.55 8.87
N ASN A 364 19.99 6.77 8.21
CA ASN A 364 19.10 7.90 8.54
C ASN A 364 18.05 7.60 9.62
N ASN A 365 18.05 6.39 10.18
CA ASN A 365 17.09 5.97 11.20
C ASN A 365 17.80 5.79 12.55
N GLU A 366 17.04 5.89 13.63
CA GLU A 366 17.52 5.51 14.95
C GLU A 366 17.56 3.99 15.12
N TYR A 367 18.28 3.53 16.14
CA TYR A 367 18.22 2.13 16.56
C TYR A 367 16.81 1.77 17.05
N LEU A 368 16.46 0.48 16.94
CA LEU A 368 15.31 -0.07 17.67
C LEU A 368 15.49 0.17 19.18
N HIS A 369 14.48 0.71 19.87
CA HIS A 369 14.64 1.23 21.23
C HIS A 369 15.05 0.17 22.27
N PHE A 370 14.67 -1.10 22.06
CA PHE A 370 15.06 -2.18 22.96
C PHE A 370 16.50 -2.66 22.75
N ILE A 371 17.16 -2.32 21.63
CA ILE A 371 18.55 -2.73 21.38
C ILE A 371 19.47 -1.98 22.33
N ASP A 372 20.36 -2.74 22.97
CA ASP A 372 21.43 -2.15 23.77
C ASP A 372 22.63 -1.79 22.89
N LYS A 373 22.78 -0.49 22.62
CA LYS A 373 23.87 0.06 21.80
C LYS A 373 25.25 -0.18 22.40
N THR A 374 25.36 -0.35 23.72
CA THR A 374 26.66 -0.43 24.42
C THR A 374 27.32 -1.79 24.24
N ILE A 375 26.52 -2.86 24.15
CA ILE A 375 27.02 -4.23 24.08
C ILE A 375 26.94 -4.83 22.67
N ILE A 376 26.28 -4.18 21.71
CA ILE A 376 26.06 -4.77 20.37
C ILE A 376 27.37 -5.11 19.65
N HIS A 377 28.41 -4.29 19.83
CA HIS A 377 29.75 -4.52 19.27
C HIS A 377 30.44 -5.76 19.86
N GLU A 378 30.04 -6.21 21.06
CA GLU A 378 30.57 -7.42 21.67
C GLU A 378 30.02 -8.68 20.98
N TYR A 379 28.74 -8.66 20.61
CA TYR A 379 28.02 -9.82 20.09
C TYR A 379 27.91 -9.86 18.56
N CYS A 380 28.21 -8.75 17.87
CA CYS A 380 28.15 -8.65 16.41
C CYS A 380 29.51 -8.31 15.81
N TYR A 381 29.71 -8.71 14.55
CA TYR A 381 30.57 -7.93 13.67
C TYR A 381 29.82 -6.65 13.31
N PHE A 382 30.46 -5.50 13.46
CA PHE A 382 29.80 -4.20 13.36
C PHE A 382 30.47 -3.32 12.28
N GLU A 383 29.68 -2.80 11.35
CA GLU A 383 30.10 -1.77 10.39
C GLU A 383 29.41 -0.46 10.71
N ASP A 384 30.22 0.55 11.02
CA ASP A 384 29.76 1.86 11.45
C ASP A 384 29.78 2.85 10.27
N LYS A 385 28.64 3.51 10.06
CA LYS A 385 28.49 4.69 9.21
C LYS A 385 27.77 5.70 10.07
N ASP A 386 28.26 6.94 10.07
CA ASP A 386 27.66 8.02 10.87
C ASP A 386 26.14 8.09 10.65
N ILE A 387 25.39 7.94 11.74
CA ILE A 387 23.92 8.06 11.72
C ILE A 387 23.56 9.54 11.54
N TYR A 388 22.73 9.82 10.55
CA TYR A 388 22.27 11.17 10.23
C TYR A 388 20.73 11.25 10.26
N ILE A 389 20.17 11.71 11.37
CA ILE A 389 18.73 11.75 11.54
C ILE A 389 18.19 13.04 10.96
N GLU A 390 17.54 12.96 9.80
CA GLU A 390 16.75 14.06 9.28
C GLU A 390 15.46 14.23 10.09
N TYR A 391 15.24 15.44 10.62
CA TYR A 391 13.94 15.79 11.18
C TYR A 391 12.89 15.82 10.06
N ARG A 392 11.92 14.93 10.13
CA ARG A 392 10.75 14.91 9.23
C ARG A 392 9.52 15.36 10.02
N GLU A 393 8.91 16.47 9.61
CA GLU A 393 7.60 16.84 10.14
C GLU A 393 6.58 15.74 9.83
N LYS A 394 5.89 15.25 10.87
CA LYS A 394 4.76 14.32 10.71
C LYS A 394 3.59 15.07 10.09
N GLN A 395 3.47 15.03 8.77
CA GLN A 395 2.26 15.49 8.08
C GLN A 395 1.14 14.47 8.34
N THR A 396 0.00 14.93 8.84
CA THR A 396 -1.24 14.15 8.91
C THR A 396 -1.80 14.01 7.49
N LYS A 397 -1.33 13.01 6.76
CA LYS A 397 -1.89 12.63 5.46
C LYS A 397 -2.87 11.47 5.64
N ASN A 398 -3.94 11.50 4.86
CA ASN A 398 -4.81 10.34 4.70
C ASN A 398 -3.95 9.14 4.29
N ILE A 399 -4.21 7.99 4.91
CA ILE A 399 -3.39 6.79 4.71
C ILE A 399 -3.86 6.11 3.41
N PRO A 400 -3.05 6.10 2.34
CA PRO A 400 -3.43 5.45 1.09
C PRO A 400 -3.58 3.96 1.34
N THR A 401 -4.74 3.41 1.01
CA THR A 401 -5.10 2.03 1.30
C THR A 401 -5.74 1.43 0.06
N SER A 402 -5.13 0.38 -0.49
CA SER A 402 -5.71 -0.34 -1.62
C SER A 402 -6.94 -1.15 -1.18
N ILE A 403 -7.94 -1.31 -2.06
CA ILE A 403 -9.13 -2.12 -1.75
C ILE A 403 -8.76 -3.57 -1.41
N THR A 404 -7.80 -4.15 -2.13
CA THR A 404 -7.33 -5.51 -1.87
C THR A 404 -6.64 -5.62 -0.51
N ASP A 405 -5.94 -4.59 -0.04
CA ASP A 405 -5.36 -4.60 1.31
C ASP A 405 -6.39 -4.47 2.43
N ILE A 406 -7.54 -3.83 2.19
CA ILE A 406 -8.62 -3.77 3.18
C ILE A 406 -9.24 -5.13 3.39
N ILE A 407 -9.54 -5.86 2.33
CA ILE A 407 -10.27 -7.13 2.42
C ILE A 407 -9.40 -8.25 3.02
N LYS A 408 -8.08 -8.14 2.93
CA LYS A 408 -7.14 -9.09 3.55
C LYS A 408 -7.23 -9.09 5.07
N PHE A 409 -6.99 -10.26 5.67
CA PHE A 409 -6.92 -10.45 7.13
C PHE A 409 -8.17 -10.04 7.90
N ILE A 410 -9.30 -9.92 7.21
CA ILE A 410 -10.58 -9.76 7.87
C ILE A 410 -11.01 -11.14 8.39
N PRO A 411 -11.39 -11.29 9.66
CA PRO A 411 -11.87 -12.56 10.19
C PRO A 411 -13.03 -13.12 9.35
N GLN A 412 -13.01 -14.43 9.06
CA GLN A 412 -13.99 -15.07 8.16
C GLN A 412 -15.44 -14.80 8.57
N ASN A 413 -15.73 -14.68 9.87
CA ASN A 413 -17.08 -14.36 10.34
C ASN A 413 -17.55 -12.96 9.90
N ILE A 414 -16.66 -11.98 9.82
CA ILE A 414 -16.94 -10.63 9.35
C ILE A 414 -17.12 -10.63 7.82
N ILE A 415 -16.28 -11.37 7.10
CA ILE A 415 -16.43 -11.59 5.64
C ILE A 415 -17.79 -12.21 5.34
N ASP A 416 -18.16 -13.26 6.08
CA ASP A 416 -19.44 -13.96 5.93
C ASP A 416 -20.62 -13.02 6.23
N GLU A 417 -20.54 -12.22 7.29
CA GLU A 417 -21.58 -11.25 7.66
C GLU A 417 -21.78 -10.17 6.60
N CYS A 418 -20.69 -9.58 6.08
CA CYS A 418 -20.77 -8.55 5.05
C CYS A 418 -21.25 -9.13 3.71
N PHE A 419 -20.74 -10.30 3.33
CA PHE A 419 -21.17 -11.00 2.12
C PHE A 419 -22.68 -11.29 2.13
N ASN A 420 -23.25 -11.65 3.28
CA ASN A 420 -24.68 -11.92 3.41
C ASN A 420 -25.57 -10.66 3.30
N GLN A 421 -24.99 -9.46 3.33
CA GLN A 421 -25.72 -8.20 3.09
C GLN A 421 -25.86 -7.87 1.60
N LEU A 422 -25.13 -8.58 0.73
CA LEU A 422 -25.18 -8.41 -0.72
C LEU A 422 -26.32 -9.25 -1.32
N GLU A 423 -27.09 -8.65 -2.22
CA GLU A 423 -28.01 -9.39 -3.07
C GLU A 423 -27.24 -9.91 -4.28
N ILE A 424 -27.15 -11.24 -4.40
CA ILE A 424 -26.36 -11.92 -5.43
C ILE A 424 -27.31 -12.53 -6.45
N ILE A 425 -27.29 -11.97 -7.66
CA ILE A 425 -28.14 -12.40 -8.77
C ILE A 425 -27.23 -13.09 -9.79
N LYS A 426 -27.30 -14.43 -9.83
CA LYS A 426 -26.62 -15.21 -10.87
C LYS A 426 -27.40 -15.11 -12.17
N ASN A 427 -26.67 -15.07 -13.28
CA ASN A 427 -27.30 -15.09 -14.59
C ASN A 427 -27.24 -16.48 -15.21
N ASP A 428 -28.38 -17.17 -15.23
CA ASP A 428 -28.51 -18.54 -15.74
C ASP A 428 -28.34 -18.64 -17.26
N THR A 429 -28.34 -17.51 -18.00
CA THR A 429 -28.04 -17.52 -19.44
C THR A 429 -26.59 -17.90 -19.74
N TYR A 430 -25.69 -17.75 -18.77
CA TYR A 430 -24.28 -18.10 -18.92
C TYR A 430 -24.05 -19.53 -18.43
N SER A 431 -23.73 -20.43 -19.38
CA SER A 431 -23.41 -21.81 -19.03
C SER A 431 -22.02 -21.90 -18.39
N ILE A 432 -21.98 -22.47 -17.18
CA ILE A 432 -20.73 -22.66 -16.43
C ILE A 432 -19.85 -23.65 -17.19
N SER A 433 -18.69 -23.18 -17.62
CA SER A 433 -17.72 -23.99 -18.37
C SER A 433 -16.31 -23.54 -18.03
N LYS A 434 -15.39 -24.50 -17.87
CA LYS A 434 -14.03 -24.22 -17.36
C LYS A 434 -13.00 -24.18 -18.48
N ILE A 435 -12.27 -23.08 -18.56
CA ILE A 435 -11.02 -22.97 -19.32
C ILE A 435 -9.87 -23.22 -18.35
N ASN A 436 -9.08 -24.24 -18.64
CA ASN A 436 -7.90 -24.54 -17.85
C ASN A 436 -6.66 -23.88 -18.47
N ILE A 437 -6.12 -22.89 -17.74
CA ILE A 437 -4.88 -22.19 -18.10
C ILE A 437 -3.87 -22.43 -16.98
N PRO A 438 -2.60 -22.73 -17.29
CA PRO A 438 -1.57 -22.92 -16.29
C PRO A 438 -1.46 -21.72 -15.34
N LEU A 439 -1.42 -21.99 -14.03
CA LEU A 439 -1.14 -20.97 -13.01
C LEU A 439 0.36 -20.77 -12.76
N LYS A 440 1.15 -21.77 -13.16
CA LYS A 440 2.60 -21.79 -13.08
C LYS A 440 3.19 -22.30 -14.39
N ILE A 441 4.42 -21.91 -14.67
CA ILE A 441 5.25 -22.46 -15.74
C ILE A 441 6.58 -22.91 -15.17
N SER A 442 7.19 -23.92 -15.76
CA SER A 442 8.55 -24.34 -15.45
C SER A 442 9.40 -24.27 -16.71
N ASN A 443 10.62 -23.76 -16.59
CA ASN A 443 11.66 -23.93 -17.59
C ASN A 443 12.77 -24.83 -17.03
N GLU A 444 13.89 -24.98 -17.74
CA GLU A 444 15.01 -25.82 -17.32
C GLU A 444 15.67 -25.38 -15.99
N GLU A 445 15.48 -24.11 -15.58
CA GLU A 445 16.17 -23.49 -14.45
C GLU A 445 15.24 -23.16 -13.26
N THR A 446 13.95 -22.90 -13.51
CA THR A 446 13.04 -22.31 -12.53
C THR A 446 11.56 -22.54 -12.85
N THR A 447 10.73 -22.53 -11.79
CA THR A 447 9.26 -22.47 -11.88
C THR A 447 8.73 -21.10 -11.43
N GLU A 448 7.85 -20.47 -12.21
CA GLU A 448 7.24 -19.16 -11.92
C GLU A 448 5.72 -19.23 -11.85
N SER A 449 5.10 -18.47 -10.93
CA SER A 449 3.67 -18.16 -11.02
C SER A 449 3.43 -17.19 -12.17
N VAL A 450 2.39 -17.45 -12.98
CA VAL A 450 2.01 -16.63 -14.14
C VAL A 450 0.53 -16.25 -14.15
N SER A 451 -0.20 -16.59 -13.08
CA SER A 451 -1.65 -16.35 -12.99
C SER A 451 -2.00 -14.86 -13.10
N GLU A 452 -1.21 -13.99 -12.49
CA GLU A 452 -1.39 -12.54 -12.55
C GLU A 452 -0.97 -11.92 -13.90
N ILE A 453 -0.11 -12.59 -14.67
CA ILE A 453 0.21 -12.17 -16.06
C ILE A 453 -0.99 -12.51 -16.95
N THR A 454 -1.51 -13.73 -16.84
CA THR A 454 -2.69 -14.19 -17.60
C THR A 454 -3.93 -13.36 -17.27
N GLY A 455 -4.13 -13.06 -15.99
CA GLY A 455 -5.28 -12.28 -15.51
C GLY A 455 -5.32 -10.84 -16.04
N LEU A 456 -4.17 -10.29 -16.43
CA LEU A 456 -4.07 -8.99 -17.09
C LEU A 456 -4.15 -9.13 -18.63
N ALA A 457 -3.47 -10.12 -19.19
CA ALA A 457 -3.38 -10.34 -20.64
C ALA A 457 -4.75 -10.47 -21.31
N ILE A 458 -5.65 -11.27 -20.74
CA ILE A 458 -6.95 -11.56 -21.35
C ILE A 458 -7.83 -10.30 -21.44
N PRO A 459 -8.07 -9.53 -20.34
CA PRO A 459 -8.76 -8.24 -20.43
C PRO A 459 -8.09 -7.24 -21.38
N SER A 460 -6.76 -7.14 -21.39
CA SER A 460 -6.05 -6.20 -22.27
C SER A 460 -6.19 -6.56 -23.75
N MET A 461 -6.21 -7.85 -24.12
CA MET A 461 -6.48 -8.28 -25.49
C MET A 461 -7.94 -7.98 -25.89
N PHE A 462 -8.89 -8.12 -24.96
CA PHE A 462 -10.27 -7.73 -25.22
C PHE A 462 -10.41 -6.22 -25.45
N GLU A 463 -9.74 -5.39 -24.63
CA GLU A 463 -9.67 -3.94 -24.84
C GLU A 463 -9.15 -3.61 -26.25
N LEU A 464 -8.05 -4.26 -26.66
CA LEU A 464 -7.47 -4.09 -28.00
C LEU A 464 -8.46 -4.45 -29.10
N LYS A 465 -9.16 -5.59 -28.99
CA LYS A 465 -10.15 -6.02 -29.99
C LYS A 465 -11.35 -5.10 -30.08
N LEU A 466 -11.77 -4.55 -28.95
CA LEU A 466 -12.90 -3.64 -28.88
C LEU A 466 -12.51 -2.28 -29.49
N LYS A 467 -11.40 -1.68 -29.04
CA LYS A 467 -11.06 -0.27 -29.30
C LYS A 467 -9.96 -0.04 -30.35
N ASN A 468 -9.31 -1.09 -30.83
CA ASN A 468 -8.05 -1.02 -31.58
C ASN A 468 -6.92 -0.31 -30.81
N LYS A 469 -6.99 -0.29 -29.48
CA LYS A 469 -6.02 0.31 -28.56
C LYS A 469 -5.90 -0.51 -27.29
N MET A 470 -4.72 -0.52 -26.68
CA MET A 470 -4.46 -1.16 -25.39
C MET A 470 -3.76 -0.17 -24.47
N ASN A 471 -4.42 0.25 -23.40
CA ASN A 471 -3.93 1.32 -22.55
C ASN A 471 -2.58 0.98 -21.89
N ILE A 472 -2.41 -0.26 -21.42
CA ILE A 472 -1.15 -0.69 -20.79
C ILE A 472 0.03 -0.68 -21.77
N PHE A 473 -0.20 -0.93 -23.06
CA PHE A 473 0.85 -0.90 -24.08
C PHE A 473 1.26 0.55 -24.39
N GLU A 474 0.28 1.44 -24.56
CA GLU A 474 0.54 2.87 -24.79
C GLU A 474 1.40 3.46 -23.67
N ILE A 475 1.05 3.20 -22.40
CA ILE A 475 1.83 3.69 -21.25
C ILE A 475 3.25 3.11 -21.22
N LEU A 476 3.44 1.84 -21.60
CA LEU A 476 4.77 1.21 -21.64
C LEU A 476 5.67 1.86 -22.70
N VAL A 477 5.11 2.20 -23.86
CA VAL A 477 5.80 2.91 -24.95
C VAL A 477 6.10 4.35 -24.54
N GLU A 478 5.11 5.09 -24.01
CA GLU A 478 5.27 6.47 -23.56
C GLU A 478 6.36 6.63 -22.48
N ARG A 479 6.50 5.64 -21.60
CA ARG A 479 7.52 5.63 -20.55
C ARG A 479 8.86 5.05 -20.99
N ASP A 480 8.99 4.66 -22.25
CA ASP A 480 10.14 3.97 -22.82
C ASP A 480 10.65 2.85 -21.88
N PHE A 481 9.77 1.87 -21.63
CA PHE A 481 10.05 0.77 -20.71
C PHE A 481 11.40 0.08 -21.00
N GLU A 482 11.71 -0.10 -22.27
CA GLU A 482 12.94 -0.77 -22.71
C GLU A 482 14.18 0.05 -22.33
N GLU A 483 14.19 1.35 -22.62
CA GLU A 483 15.31 2.19 -22.26
C GLU A 483 15.37 2.46 -20.75
N ASN A 484 14.28 2.88 -20.11
CA ASN A 484 14.29 3.39 -18.73
C ASN A 484 14.24 2.33 -17.64
N ILE A 485 13.79 1.12 -17.95
CA ILE A 485 13.68 0.03 -16.97
C ILE A 485 14.67 -1.09 -17.28
N ILE A 486 14.78 -1.53 -18.54
CA ILE A 486 15.64 -2.66 -18.89
C ILE A 486 17.10 -2.21 -19.13
N ASN A 487 17.34 -1.23 -20.00
CA ASN A 487 18.69 -0.85 -20.44
C ASN A 487 19.38 0.13 -19.49
N ASN A 488 18.70 1.21 -19.10
CA ASN A 488 19.18 2.22 -18.18
C ASN A 488 18.49 2.03 -16.83
N GLY A 489 19.25 2.01 -15.76
CA GLY A 489 18.68 2.00 -14.41
C GLY A 489 18.16 3.37 -13.97
N ASN A 490 17.81 4.32 -14.84
CA ASN A 490 17.80 5.75 -14.47
C ASN A 490 19.04 6.13 -13.63
N ASN A 491 20.22 5.69 -14.07
CA ASN A 491 21.48 6.14 -13.51
C ASN A 491 21.89 7.38 -14.30
N GLY A 492 21.92 8.55 -13.66
CA GLY A 492 22.73 9.69 -14.11
C GLY A 492 24.24 9.42 -13.98
N CYS A 493 24.68 8.17 -14.03
CA CYS A 493 26.08 7.75 -13.92
C CYS A 493 26.45 6.97 -15.19
N LEU A 494 27.49 7.44 -15.87
CA LEU A 494 27.98 7.09 -17.20
C LEU A 494 28.55 5.66 -17.34
N ILE A 495 28.10 4.69 -16.55
CA ILE A 495 28.56 3.30 -16.66
C ILE A 495 27.41 2.47 -17.26
N GLN A 496 27.55 2.10 -18.54
CA GLN A 496 26.66 1.17 -19.23
C GLN A 496 26.62 -0.16 -18.46
N LEU A 497 25.45 -0.53 -17.94
CA LEU A 497 25.20 -1.86 -17.38
C LEU A 497 25.07 -2.82 -18.58
N HIS A 498 26.06 -3.69 -18.79
CA HIS A 498 26.21 -4.47 -20.02
C HIS A 498 25.33 -5.74 -20.09
N ASN A 499 24.63 -6.13 -19.03
CA ASN A 499 23.99 -7.44 -18.98
C ASN A 499 22.47 -7.34 -19.19
N LYS A 500 22.03 -7.59 -20.43
CA LYS A 500 20.62 -7.78 -20.79
C LYS A 500 20.08 -9.10 -20.20
N PRO A 501 18.75 -9.26 -20.05
CA PRO A 501 18.16 -10.54 -19.71
C PRO A 501 18.66 -11.63 -20.66
N LYS A 502 19.12 -12.76 -20.15
CA LYS A 502 19.49 -13.89 -20.99
C LYS A 502 18.27 -14.29 -21.83
N ASN A 503 18.46 -14.42 -23.15
CA ASN A 503 17.45 -14.94 -24.08
C ASN A 503 16.15 -14.11 -24.19
N LYS A 504 16.24 -12.77 -24.09
CA LYS A 504 15.09 -11.89 -24.34
C LYS A 504 14.57 -12.03 -25.79
N LYS A 505 13.41 -12.68 -25.96
CA LYS A 505 12.76 -12.91 -27.27
C LYS A 505 11.99 -11.71 -27.82
N HIS A 506 11.34 -10.95 -26.95
CA HIS A 506 10.47 -9.84 -27.35
C HIS A 506 11.03 -8.50 -26.88
N ASN A 507 10.67 -7.42 -27.58
CA ASN A 507 11.01 -6.05 -27.24
C ASN A 507 9.77 -5.19 -27.48
N ILE A 508 9.33 -4.40 -26.48
CA ILE A 508 8.11 -3.59 -26.57
C ILE A 508 8.12 -2.68 -27.82
N ASN A 509 9.26 -2.09 -28.15
CA ASN A 509 9.39 -1.13 -29.25
C ASN A 509 9.27 -1.80 -30.64
N ASN A 510 9.39 -3.14 -30.71
CA ASN A 510 9.29 -3.90 -31.95
C ASN A 510 7.92 -4.54 -32.16
N ILE A 511 7.02 -4.47 -31.16
CA ILE A 511 5.72 -5.14 -31.22
C ILE A 511 4.75 -4.30 -32.04
N ASN A 512 4.17 -4.90 -33.09
CA ASN A 512 3.04 -4.33 -33.80
C ASN A 512 1.73 -4.77 -33.14
N ILE A 513 1.09 -3.85 -32.42
CA ILE A 513 -0.14 -4.13 -31.68
C ILE A 513 -1.30 -4.63 -32.56
N LEU A 514 -1.33 -4.27 -33.86
CA LEU A 514 -2.39 -4.69 -34.77
C LEU A 514 -2.30 -6.19 -35.14
N THR A 515 -1.12 -6.80 -34.99
CA THR A 515 -0.85 -8.20 -35.34
C THR A 515 -0.31 -8.97 -34.12
N LEU A 516 -0.88 -8.73 -32.95
CA LEU A 516 -0.38 -9.23 -31.68
C LEU A 516 -0.58 -10.75 -31.51
N THR A 517 0.50 -11.46 -31.20
CA THR A 517 0.48 -12.89 -30.84
C THR A 517 0.19 -13.09 -29.34
N PRO A 518 -0.29 -14.29 -28.91
CA PRO A 518 -0.44 -14.58 -27.48
C PRO A 518 0.87 -14.44 -26.68
N GLU A 519 2.01 -14.78 -27.28
CA GLU A 519 3.32 -14.66 -26.63
C GLU A 519 3.67 -13.19 -26.36
N GLU A 520 3.53 -12.32 -27.37
CA GLU A 520 3.75 -10.88 -27.23
C GLU A 520 2.78 -10.24 -26.24
N LEU A 521 1.51 -10.68 -26.22
CA LEU A 521 0.51 -10.23 -25.25
C LEU A 521 0.95 -10.54 -23.81
N LEU A 522 1.35 -11.78 -23.54
CA LEU A 522 1.82 -12.17 -22.21
C LEU A 522 3.11 -11.43 -21.83
N TYR A 523 3.99 -11.17 -22.80
CA TYR A 523 5.20 -10.35 -22.59
C TYR A 523 4.84 -8.91 -22.21
N ILE A 524 3.91 -8.26 -22.93
CA ILE A 524 3.39 -6.91 -22.60
C ILE A 524 2.84 -6.90 -21.17
N SER A 525 2.03 -7.89 -20.80
CA SER A 525 1.47 -7.99 -19.45
C SER A 525 2.54 -8.17 -18.38
N ASN A 526 3.60 -8.94 -18.64
CA ASN A 526 4.73 -9.05 -17.71
C ASN A 526 5.54 -7.75 -17.59
N CYS A 527 5.69 -7.00 -18.68
CA CYS A 527 6.31 -5.67 -18.67
C CYS A 527 5.48 -4.68 -17.83
N TRP A 528 4.15 -4.69 -17.97
CA TRP A 528 3.26 -3.89 -17.12
C TRP A 528 3.37 -4.26 -15.65
N ASN A 529 3.35 -5.56 -15.33
CA ASN A 529 3.54 -6.04 -13.97
C ASN A 529 4.87 -5.56 -13.38
N THR A 530 5.96 -5.65 -14.17
CA THR A 530 7.29 -5.14 -13.80
C THR A 530 7.26 -3.62 -13.54
N LEU A 531 6.57 -2.83 -14.38
CA LEU A 531 6.44 -1.39 -14.19
C LEU A 531 5.65 -1.05 -12.91
N LYS A 532 4.56 -1.77 -12.65
CA LYS A 532 3.65 -1.55 -11.51
C LYS A 532 4.27 -2.00 -10.19
N ASN A 533 4.85 -3.20 -10.16
CA ASN A 533 5.42 -3.80 -8.97
C ASN A 533 6.92 -3.52 -8.79
N GLY A 534 7.59 -2.91 -9.77
CA GLY A 534 9.00 -2.49 -9.77
C GLY A 534 10.07 -3.56 -9.55
N TYR A 535 9.72 -4.85 -9.58
CA TYR A 535 10.65 -5.97 -9.45
C TYR A 535 11.03 -6.53 -10.81
N LEU A 536 12.30 -6.87 -11.02
CA LEU A 536 12.81 -7.32 -12.32
C LEU A 536 12.82 -8.84 -12.48
N PHE A 537 12.74 -9.64 -11.41
CA PHE A 537 13.00 -11.08 -11.51
C PHE A 537 12.17 -11.80 -12.58
N LYS A 538 10.87 -11.54 -12.70
CA LYS A 538 10.02 -12.27 -13.68
C LYS A 538 10.40 -11.96 -15.12
N ILE A 539 10.69 -10.70 -15.46
CA ILE A 539 11.09 -10.36 -16.84
C ILE A 539 12.48 -10.90 -17.20
N TYR A 540 13.33 -11.16 -16.19
CA TYR A 540 14.64 -11.80 -16.37
C TYR A 540 14.58 -13.33 -16.37
N GLN A 541 13.61 -13.94 -15.68
CA GLN A 541 13.53 -15.39 -15.47
C GLN A 541 12.58 -16.10 -16.44
N ILE A 542 11.55 -15.41 -16.94
CA ILE A 542 10.60 -15.97 -17.90
C ILE A 542 11.16 -15.78 -19.31
N THR A 543 11.54 -16.88 -19.95
CA THR A 543 12.15 -16.89 -21.29
C THR A 543 11.16 -17.23 -22.41
N ASN A 544 10.13 -18.01 -22.11
CA ASN A 544 9.11 -18.44 -23.06
C ASN A 544 7.71 -18.00 -22.58
N TYR A 545 6.90 -17.52 -23.51
CA TYR A 545 5.57 -16.96 -23.27
C TYR A 545 4.46 -17.77 -23.96
N ASP A 546 4.58 -19.10 -23.94
CA ASP A 546 3.77 -20.05 -24.73
C ASP A 546 2.63 -20.73 -23.95
N TRP A 547 2.42 -20.38 -22.67
CA TRP A 547 1.44 -21.07 -21.81
C TRP A 547 -0.03 -20.70 -22.08
N LEU A 548 -0.28 -19.67 -22.89
CA LEU A 548 -1.62 -19.24 -23.31
C LEU A 548 -1.87 -19.58 -24.78
N GLU A 549 -2.44 -20.75 -25.02
CA GLU A 549 -2.81 -21.19 -26.37
C GLU A 549 -3.81 -20.22 -27.03
N LYS A 550 -3.62 -19.97 -28.33
CA LYS A 550 -4.48 -19.07 -29.11
C LYS A 550 -5.97 -19.46 -29.02
N GLN A 551 -6.28 -20.75 -29.09
CA GLN A 551 -7.64 -21.27 -28.95
C GLN A 551 -8.28 -20.89 -27.60
N LYS A 552 -7.54 -21.04 -26.50
CA LYS A 552 -8.03 -20.71 -25.15
C LYS A 552 -8.19 -19.20 -24.98
N LEU A 553 -7.26 -18.41 -25.51
CA LEU A 553 -7.38 -16.96 -25.55
C LEU A 553 -8.65 -16.55 -26.31
N ASP A 554 -8.86 -17.09 -27.51
CA ASP A 554 -10.03 -16.77 -28.33
C ASP A 554 -11.33 -17.18 -27.63
N GLU A 555 -11.37 -18.31 -26.92
CA GLU A 555 -12.51 -18.70 -26.07
C GLU A 555 -12.77 -17.67 -24.96
N CYS A 556 -11.72 -17.21 -24.27
CA CYS A 556 -11.84 -16.15 -23.27
C CYS A 556 -12.35 -14.83 -23.87
N ILE A 557 -11.85 -14.44 -25.05
CA ILE A 557 -12.28 -13.23 -25.75
C ILE A 557 -13.75 -13.35 -26.17
N ASN A 558 -14.17 -14.50 -26.70
CA ASN A 558 -15.57 -14.73 -27.07
C ASN A 558 -16.51 -14.54 -25.88
N ARG A 559 -16.15 -15.07 -24.69
CA ARG A 559 -16.91 -14.85 -23.45
C ARG A 559 -17.04 -13.38 -23.07
N LEU A 560 -15.97 -12.60 -23.25
CA LEU A 560 -16.00 -11.15 -23.00
C LEU A 560 -16.81 -10.40 -24.06
N THR A 561 -16.75 -10.83 -25.34
CA THR A 561 -17.58 -10.27 -26.42
C THR A 561 -19.06 -10.49 -26.18
N GLU A 562 -19.47 -11.63 -25.61
CA GLU A 562 -20.86 -11.92 -25.24
C GLU A 562 -21.44 -10.94 -24.20
N LEU A 563 -20.59 -10.23 -23.45
CA LEU A 563 -21.02 -9.18 -22.52
C LEU A 563 -21.56 -7.94 -23.24
N ASN A 564 -21.30 -7.78 -24.54
CA ASN A 564 -21.73 -6.63 -25.36
C ASN A 564 -21.31 -5.27 -24.78
N ILE A 565 -20.08 -5.19 -24.25
CA ILE A 565 -19.51 -3.97 -23.69
C ILE A 565 -19.36 -2.91 -24.78
N SER A 566 -19.79 -1.67 -24.50
CA SER A 566 -19.73 -0.56 -25.45
C SER A 566 -18.30 -0.17 -25.84
N ILE A 567 -18.13 0.32 -27.07
CA ILE A 567 -16.85 0.80 -27.61
C ILE A 567 -16.23 1.94 -26.79
N ASN A 568 -17.09 2.77 -26.18
CA ASN A 568 -16.70 3.93 -25.36
C ASN A 568 -16.51 3.59 -23.88
N SER A 569 -16.52 2.31 -23.52
CA SER A 569 -16.20 1.85 -22.15
C SER A 569 -14.81 2.31 -21.70
N LEU A 570 -14.58 2.38 -20.40
CA LEU A 570 -13.28 2.75 -19.81
C LEU A 570 -12.66 1.53 -19.14
N PHE A 571 -11.41 1.19 -19.45
CA PHE A 571 -10.69 0.08 -18.84
C PHE A 571 -9.65 0.59 -17.85
N GLU A 572 -9.30 -0.23 -16.85
CA GLU A 572 -8.32 0.10 -15.80
C GLU A 572 -8.63 1.47 -15.13
N TYR A 573 -9.92 1.73 -14.87
CA TYR A 573 -10.40 3.02 -14.38
C TYR A 573 -9.99 3.21 -12.91
N LYS A 574 -9.09 4.15 -12.67
CA LYS A 574 -8.61 4.47 -11.32
C LYS A 574 -9.68 5.22 -10.52
N LEU A 575 -10.02 4.69 -9.35
CA LEU A 575 -10.90 5.32 -8.37
C LEU A 575 -10.13 5.71 -7.11
N GLU A 576 -10.46 6.88 -6.56
CA GLU A 576 -9.97 7.34 -5.26
C GLU A 576 -11.13 7.85 -4.41
N SER A 577 -11.13 7.56 -3.12
CA SER A 577 -12.14 8.08 -2.19
C SER A 577 -11.49 8.38 -0.84
N GLU A 578 -11.70 9.59 -0.34
CA GLU A 578 -11.15 10.05 0.93
C GLU A 578 -12.07 11.08 1.60
N ASN A 579 -11.75 11.41 2.86
CA ASN A 579 -12.47 12.38 3.69
C ASN A 579 -13.93 12.02 4.04
N GLU A 580 -14.32 10.77 3.84
CA GLU A 580 -15.59 10.25 4.36
C GLU A 580 -15.42 9.76 5.80
N ILE A 581 -16.43 9.98 6.64
CA ILE A 581 -16.39 9.66 8.08
C ILE A 581 -16.15 8.16 8.29
N GLU A 582 -16.86 7.33 7.53
CA GLU A 582 -16.77 5.87 7.58
C GLU A 582 -15.41 5.31 7.11
N LEU A 583 -14.60 6.11 6.40
CA LEU A 583 -13.32 5.66 5.87
C LEU A 583 -12.17 5.78 6.88
N LEU A 584 -12.39 6.36 8.06
CA LEU A 584 -11.39 6.48 9.14
C LEU A 584 -10.02 6.94 8.64
N ASN A 585 -9.83 8.23 8.33
CA ASN A 585 -8.57 8.81 7.82
C ASN A 585 -7.86 8.04 6.67
N ARG A 586 -8.53 7.07 6.02
CA ARG A 586 -8.00 6.33 4.88
C ARG A 586 -8.36 7.03 3.58
N LYS A 587 -7.43 6.96 2.64
CA LYS A 587 -7.66 7.24 1.22
C LYS A 587 -7.75 5.91 0.48
N LEU A 588 -8.95 5.51 0.12
CA LEU A 588 -9.18 4.29 -0.66
C LEU A 588 -8.67 4.51 -2.09
N VAL A 589 -7.95 3.52 -2.61
CA VAL A 589 -7.47 3.51 -4.00
C VAL A 589 -7.82 2.17 -4.66
N GLY A 590 -8.47 2.24 -5.81
CA GLY A 590 -8.94 1.10 -6.59
C GLY A 590 -8.74 1.29 -8.09
N PHE A 591 -8.76 0.18 -8.83
CA PHE A 591 -8.79 0.18 -10.29
C PHE A 591 -9.92 -0.76 -10.68
N ILE A 592 -10.96 -0.22 -11.33
CA ILE A 592 -12.06 -1.00 -11.89
C ILE A 592 -11.62 -1.50 -13.26
N ASP A 593 -11.86 -2.78 -13.55
CA ASP A 593 -11.44 -3.39 -14.80
C ASP A 593 -12.15 -2.78 -16.02
N CYS A 594 -13.47 -2.57 -15.96
CA CYS A 594 -14.22 -1.93 -17.05
C CYS A 594 -15.47 -1.17 -16.58
N ILE A 595 -15.68 0.05 -17.07
CA ILE A 595 -16.91 0.85 -16.90
C ILE A 595 -17.55 1.10 -18.27
N ASP A 596 -18.71 0.50 -18.50
CA ASP A 596 -19.57 0.78 -19.64
C ASP A 596 -20.55 1.90 -19.28
N LYS A 597 -20.19 3.15 -19.60
CA LYS A 597 -21.02 4.33 -19.28
C LYS A 597 -22.33 4.36 -20.05
N GLU A 598 -22.37 3.84 -21.28
CA GLU A 598 -23.58 3.84 -22.11
C GLU A 598 -24.64 2.93 -21.50
N ASN A 599 -24.23 1.72 -21.12
CA ASN A 599 -25.12 0.75 -20.49
C ASN A 599 -25.26 0.96 -18.97
N ASN A 600 -24.42 1.80 -18.37
CA ASN A 600 -24.30 2.05 -16.93
C ASN A 600 -23.99 0.76 -16.15
N ILE A 601 -22.95 0.05 -16.60
CA ILE A 601 -22.49 -1.21 -16.01
C ILE A 601 -21.02 -1.08 -15.60
N VAL A 602 -20.72 -1.51 -14.39
CA VAL A 602 -19.38 -1.63 -13.84
C VAL A 602 -19.03 -3.11 -13.80
N TYR A 603 -17.92 -3.49 -14.42
CA TYR A 603 -17.41 -4.85 -14.46
C TYR A 603 -16.12 -4.98 -13.64
N GLU A 604 -16.10 -6.00 -12.78
CA GLU A 604 -14.89 -6.57 -12.21
C GLU A 604 -14.66 -7.94 -12.85
N PHE A 605 -13.55 -8.10 -13.55
CA PHE A 605 -13.14 -9.33 -14.18
C PHE A 605 -12.28 -10.17 -13.23
N LYS A 606 -12.52 -11.48 -13.22
CA LYS A 606 -11.64 -12.45 -12.57
C LYS A 606 -11.17 -13.48 -13.57
N CYS A 607 -9.91 -13.88 -13.43
CA CYS A 607 -9.32 -15.00 -14.14
C CYS A 607 -8.93 -16.09 -13.15
N VAL A 608 -9.93 -16.65 -12.45
CA VAL A 608 -9.71 -17.62 -11.37
C VAL A 608 -10.49 -18.90 -11.59
N GLN A 609 -10.00 -20.02 -11.06
CA GLN A 609 -10.71 -21.30 -11.17
C GLN A 609 -11.96 -21.39 -10.30
N LYS A 610 -12.10 -20.47 -9.33
CA LYS A 610 -13.23 -20.37 -8.42
C LYS A 610 -13.31 -18.96 -7.82
N LEU A 611 -14.52 -18.40 -7.75
CA LEU A 611 -14.78 -17.16 -7.02
C LEU A 611 -14.82 -17.39 -5.50
N GLU A 612 -14.14 -16.52 -4.75
CA GLU A 612 -14.17 -16.43 -3.28
C GLU A 612 -14.98 -15.20 -2.83
N LYS A 613 -15.42 -15.16 -1.57
CA LYS A 613 -16.31 -14.10 -1.06
C LYS A 613 -15.65 -12.72 -1.10
N GLU A 614 -14.34 -12.71 -0.95
CA GLU A 614 -13.44 -11.58 -1.04
C GLU A 614 -13.57 -10.87 -2.39
N HIS A 615 -13.78 -11.60 -3.49
CA HIS A 615 -14.01 -11.01 -4.81
C HIS A 615 -15.33 -10.21 -4.86
N TYR A 616 -16.38 -10.66 -4.17
CA TYR A 616 -17.66 -9.97 -4.09
C TYR A 616 -17.54 -8.71 -3.24
N LEU A 617 -16.82 -8.80 -2.11
CA LEU A 617 -16.54 -7.64 -1.27
C LEU A 617 -15.66 -6.60 -2.00
N GLN A 618 -14.73 -7.04 -2.85
CA GLN A 618 -13.93 -6.14 -3.69
C GLN A 618 -14.82 -5.33 -4.63
N LEU A 619 -15.72 -6.00 -5.36
CA LEU A 619 -16.70 -5.29 -6.19
C LEU A 619 -17.63 -4.39 -5.36
N ALA A 620 -17.99 -4.79 -4.13
CA ALA A 620 -18.79 -3.94 -3.25
C ALA A 620 -18.07 -2.66 -2.82
N PHE A 621 -16.75 -2.70 -2.58
CA PHE A 621 -15.93 -1.50 -2.38
C PHE A 621 -15.92 -0.61 -3.62
N TYR A 622 -15.76 -1.19 -4.82
CA TYR A 622 -15.83 -0.43 -6.07
C TYR A 622 -17.21 0.19 -6.31
N MET A 623 -18.28 -0.53 -5.97
CA MET A 623 -19.64 -0.01 -5.97
C MET A 623 -19.75 1.21 -5.06
N TYR A 624 -19.26 1.14 -3.82
CA TYR A 624 -19.28 2.26 -2.89
C TYR A 624 -18.51 3.48 -3.41
N MET A 625 -17.28 3.28 -3.88
CA MET A 625 -16.43 4.36 -4.38
C MET A 625 -17.02 5.01 -5.64
N TYR A 626 -17.56 4.22 -6.56
CA TYR A 626 -18.15 4.74 -7.79
C TYR A 626 -19.47 5.50 -7.54
N GLU A 627 -20.31 5.01 -6.63
CA GLU A 627 -21.51 5.76 -6.20
C GLU A 627 -21.13 7.10 -5.54
N LEU A 628 -20.10 7.12 -4.69
CA LEU A 628 -19.58 8.35 -4.09
C LEU A 628 -19.06 9.34 -5.14
N GLU A 629 -18.27 8.86 -6.11
CA GLU A 629 -17.74 9.69 -7.19
C GLU A 629 -18.89 10.34 -7.98
N LYS A 630 -19.93 9.58 -8.33
CA LYS A 630 -21.13 10.14 -9.00
C LYS A 630 -21.80 11.23 -8.18
N ILE A 631 -21.97 11.03 -6.87
CA ILE A 631 -22.57 12.02 -5.97
C ILE A 631 -21.70 13.28 -5.87
N LYS A 632 -20.37 13.11 -5.77
CA LYS A 632 -19.41 14.23 -5.69
C LYS A 632 -19.40 15.05 -6.98
N ASN A 633 -19.33 14.40 -8.14
CA ASN A 633 -19.33 15.09 -9.44
C ASN A 633 -20.59 15.96 -9.62
N ILE A 634 -21.77 15.44 -9.27
CA ILE A 634 -23.03 16.22 -9.32
C ILE A 634 -22.94 17.44 -8.42
N LYS A 635 -22.46 17.27 -7.19
CA LYS A 635 -22.34 18.34 -6.21
C LYS A 635 -21.33 19.39 -6.67
N GLU A 636 -20.13 18.98 -7.08
CA GLU A 636 -19.05 19.85 -7.56
C GLU A 636 -19.49 20.68 -8.78
N ASN A 637 -20.05 20.03 -9.81
CA ASN A 637 -20.54 20.76 -10.98
C ASN A 637 -21.70 21.71 -10.60
N SER A 638 -22.56 21.34 -9.65
CA SER A 638 -23.64 22.23 -9.19
C SER A 638 -23.12 23.44 -8.39
N ASP A 639 -22.12 23.22 -7.54
CA ASP A 639 -21.47 24.27 -6.76
C ASP A 639 -20.68 25.22 -7.68
N GLU A 640 -19.99 24.68 -8.69
CA GLU A 640 -19.26 25.46 -9.70
C GLU A 640 -20.20 26.36 -10.52
N ILE A 641 -21.34 25.83 -11.00
CA ILE A 641 -22.36 26.64 -11.68
C ILE A 641 -22.91 27.74 -10.76
N ASN A 642 -23.21 27.41 -9.50
CA ASN A 642 -23.69 28.39 -8.52
C ASN A 642 -22.66 29.48 -8.23
N ASN A 643 -21.37 29.16 -8.22
CA ASN A 643 -20.29 30.12 -7.99
C ASN A 643 -20.10 31.04 -9.20
N ILE A 644 -20.08 30.52 -10.44
CA ILE A 644 -19.99 31.34 -11.65
C ILE A 644 -21.18 32.33 -11.72
N ASN A 645 -22.36 31.93 -11.24
CA ASN A 645 -23.55 32.78 -11.18
C ASN A 645 -23.55 33.84 -10.05
N LYS A 646 -22.74 33.69 -8.99
CA LYS A 646 -22.66 34.65 -7.86
C LYS A 646 -21.68 35.81 -8.11
N ASP A 647 -20.88 35.71 -9.16
CA ASP A 647 -19.67 36.48 -9.43
C ASP A 647 -19.93 37.88 -10.03
N ASP A 648 -21.06 38.48 -9.70
CA ASP A 648 -21.45 39.86 -10.05
C ASP A 648 -21.24 40.86 -8.89
N THR A 649 -21.06 40.38 -7.66
CA THR A 649 -20.84 41.23 -6.48
C THR A 649 -19.88 40.55 -5.50
N PHE A 650 -18.67 41.12 -5.35
CA PHE A 650 -17.58 40.83 -4.39
C PHE A 650 -16.26 40.42 -5.06
N ILE A 651 -15.54 41.43 -5.55
CA ILE A 651 -14.09 41.32 -5.81
C ILE A 651 -13.40 41.57 -4.47
N ASN A 652 -13.02 40.51 -3.76
CA ASN A 652 -12.06 40.59 -2.66
C ASN A 652 -10.87 39.67 -2.95
N LYS A 653 -9.70 40.14 -2.50
CA LYS A 653 -8.37 39.90 -3.09
C LYS A 653 -7.75 38.50 -3.00
N ASP A 654 -8.45 37.45 -2.59
CA ASP A 654 -7.81 36.15 -2.29
C ASP A 654 -8.56 34.90 -2.79
N ASP A 655 -9.50 34.99 -3.73
CA ASP A 655 -10.22 33.80 -4.22
C ASP A 655 -9.69 33.24 -5.56
N THR A 656 -8.85 32.21 -5.45
CA THR A 656 -8.41 31.32 -6.52
C THR A 656 -9.49 30.28 -6.90
N LEU A 657 -10.69 30.71 -7.31
CA LEU A 657 -11.85 29.80 -7.44
C LEU A 657 -12.44 29.69 -8.86
N LEU A 658 -11.89 30.38 -9.85
CA LEU A 658 -12.22 30.15 -11.26
C LEU A 658 -11.14 29.27 -11.91
N ASN A 659 -11.46 28.06 -12.37
CA ASN A 659 -10.45 27.15 -12.97
C ASN A 659 -10.19 27.37 -14.47
N ASN A 660 -10.84 28.37 -15.09
CA ASN A 660 -10.62 28.71 -16.50
C ASN A 660 -9.55 29.81 -16.63
N LYS A 661 -8.33 29.39 -16.99
CA LYS A 661 -7.15 30.24 -17.10
C LYS A 661 -7.36 31.45 -18.02
N ASP A 662 -8.08 31.28 -19.12
CA ASP A 662 -8.31 32.36 -20.09
C ASP A 662 -9.24 33.45 -19.53
N ILE A 663 -10.24 33.06 -18.72
CA ILE A 663 -11.13 34.04 -18.04
C ILE A 663 -10.36 34.78 -16.94
N ILE A 664 -9.50 34.08 -16.18
CA ILE A 664 -8.63 34.71 -15.17
C ILE A 664 -7.69 35.74 -15.82
N ASP A 665 -7.07 35.39 -16.94
CA ASP A 665 -6.17 36.28 -17.66
C ASP A 665 -6.90 37.54 -18.16
N LEU A 666 -8.14 37.42 -18.65
CA LEU A 666 -8.99 38.56 -19.03
C LEU A 666 -9.40 39.43 -17.84
N ILE A 667 -9.69 38.84 -16.68
CA ILE A 667 -9.97 39.58 -15.44
C ILE A 667 -8.74 40.41 -15.02
N HIS A 668 -7.54 39.83 -15.06
CA HIS A 668 -6.31 40.56 -14.77
C HIS A 668 -6.02 41.68 -15.78
N ILE A 669 -6.35 41.48 -17.05
CA ILE A 669 -6.28 42.53 -18.07
C ILE A 669 -7.24 43.67 -17.70
N LYS A 670 -8.50 43.36 -17.35
CA LYS A 670 -9.48 44.34 -16.88
C LYS A 670 -9.01 45.12 -15.65
N GLU A 671 -8.40 44.47 -14.66
CA GLU A 671 -7.82 45.14 -13.49
C GLU A 671 -6.71 46.14 -13.87
N ARG A 672 -5.83 45.74 -14.80
CA ARG A 672 -4.77 46.62 -15.31
C ARG A 672 -5.33 47.82 -16.06
N LEU A 673 -6.38 47.62 -16.87
CA LEU A 673 -7.07 48.70 -17.59
C LEU A 673 -7.75 49.66 -16.61
N ASN A 674 -8.48 49.16 -15.61
CA ASN A 674 -9.08 49.97 -14.55
C ASN A 674 -8.04 50.79 -13.76
N LYS A 675 -6.86 50.21 -13.49
CA LYS A 675 -5.76 50.93 -12.85
C LYS A 675 -5.23 52.07 -13.73
N LYS A 676 -5.12 51.86 -15.04
CA LYS A 676 -4.74 52.91 -16.00
C LYS A 676 -5.78 54.04 -16.04
N ILE A 677 -7.07 53.71 -16.07
CA ILE A 677 -8.16 54.70 -16.03
C ILE A 677 -8.09 55.52 -14.75
N ASN A 678 -7.89 54.89 -13.59
CA ASN A 678 -7.76 55.63 -12.33
C ASN A 678 -6.56 56.59 -12.32
N ILE A 679 -5.43 56.18 -12.91
CA ILE A 679 -4.26 57.05 -13.08
C ILE A 679 -4.56 58.22 -14.02
N ASN A 680 -5.21 57.97 -15.15
CA ASN A 680 -5.56 59.00 -16.14
C ASN A 680 -6.63 59.97 -15.62
N ASN A 681 -7.64 59.48 -14.89
CA ASN A 681 -8.61 60.32 -14.17
C ASN A 681 -7.93 61.20 -13.12
N LYS A 682 -6.96 60.66 -12.37
CA LYS A 682 -6.19 61.44 -11.40
C LYS A 682 -5.37 62.53 -12.08
N LYS A 683 -4.69 62.22 -13.20
CA LYS A 683 -3.99 63.21 -14.03
C LYS A 683 -4.94 64.29 -14.53
N LEU A 684 -6.12 63.91 -15.05
CA LEU A 684 -7.14 64.83 -15.54
C LEU A 684 -7.62 65.79 -14.44
N ILE A 685 -7.84 65.28 -13.23
CA ILE A 685 -8.20 66.07 -12.04
C ILE A 685 -7.06 67.03 -11.66
N ASP A 686 -5.81 66.56 -11.64
CA ASP A 686 -4.64 67.41 -11.31
C ASP A 686 -4.43 68.52 -12.36
N TYR A 687 -4.64 68.23 -13.65
CA TYR A 687 -4.60 69.24 -14.72
C TYR A 687 -5.76 70.24 -14.62
N LYS A 688 -6.99 69.78 -14.37
CA LYS A 688 -8.17 70.65 -14.19
C LYS A 688 -8.07 71.52 -12.93
N ASN A 689 -7.46 71.02 -11.85
CA ASN A 689 -7.26 71.78 -10.60
C ASN A 689 -6.11 72.81 -10.66
N ASN A 690 -5.13 72.63 -11.54
CA ASN A 690 -4.05 73.60 -11.76
C ASN A 690 -4.47 74.79 -12.66
N ILE A 691 -5.71 74.79 -13.16
CA ILE A 691 -6.33 75.92 -13.89
C ILE A 691 -7.15 76.75 -12.87
N VAL A 692 -6.58 77.84 -12.36
CA VAL A 692 -7.28 78.74 -11.42
C VAL A 692 -8.21 79.68 -12.18
N TYR A 693 -9.52 79.60 -11.89
CA TYR A 693 -10.53 80.60 -12.25
C TYR A 693 -10.39 81.86 -11.37
N GLU A 694 -10.46 83.04 -11.99
CA GLU A 694 -10.55 84.32 -11.29
C GLU A 694 -12.00 84.54 -10.80
N LYS A 695 -12.19 84.69 -9.47
CA LYS A 695 -13.38 85.32 -8.91
C LYS A 695 -12.93 86.49 -8.03
N THR A 696 -13.29 87.67 -8.45
CA THR A 696 -13.05 88.95 -7.79
C THR A 696 -13.72 88.99 -6.41
N ASN A 697 -12.98 89.42 -5.39
CA ASN A 697 -13.44 90.39 -4.39
C ASN A 697 -12.22 90.97 -3.64
N GLU A 698 -12.37 92.24 -3.26
CA GLU A 698 -11.36 93.19 -2.79
C GLU A 698 -10.61 92.78 -1.49
N TYR A 699 -9.54 93.55 -1.22
CA TYR A 699 -8.91 93.89 0.07
C TYR A 699 -7.42 93.55 0.29
N SER A 700 -6.83 94.48 1.03
CA SER A 700 -5.48 95.06 1.20
C SER A 700 -4.25 94.22 1.60
N VAL A 701 -3.12 94.61 0.99
CA VAL A 701 -1.74 94.84 1.47
C VAL A 701 -1.04 93.79 2.36
N GLY A 702 -0.06 93.14 1.74
CA GLY A 702 1.00 92.32 2.34
C GLY A 702 1.51 91.37 1.25
N ASP A 703 2.74 91.57 0.75
CA ASP A 703 3.27 90.94 -0.48
C ASP A 703 3.27 89.39 -0.42
N LYS A 704 2.16 88.76 -0.78
CA LYS A 704 2.03 87.31 -0.95
C LYS A 704 2.44 86.89 -2.36
N ILE A 705 3.20 85.79 -2.45
CA ILE A 705 3.66 85.18 -3.70
C ILE A 705 2.44 84.67 -4.48
N LYS A 706 2.29 85.10 -5.73
CA LYS A 706 1.23 84.65 -6.66
C LYS A 706 1.63 83.36 -7.37
N TYR A 707 2.90 83.24 -7.79
CA TYR A 707 3.45 82.03 -8.42
C TYR A 707 4.90 81.79 -7.98
N LYS A 708 5.27 80.52 -7.78
CA LYS A 708 6.66 80.08 -7.56
C LYS A 708 6.99 79.02 -8.61
N LEU A 709 7.87 79.37 -9.54
CA LEU A 709 8.27 78.50 -10.65
C LEU A 709 9.72 78.04 -10.40
N PHE A 710 9.99 76.76 -10.65
CA PHE A 710 11.32 76.16 -10.52
C PHE A 710 11.76 75.65 -11.88
N ASN A 711 12.96 76.04 -12.31
CA ASN A 711 13.56 75.52 -13.53
C ASN A 711 14.49 74.36 -13.17
N GLU A 712 14.16 73.15 -13.60
CA GLU A 712 14.91 71.93 -13.27
C GLU A 712 16.28 71.84 -13.96
N GLU A 713 16.48 72.50 -15.11
CA GLU A 713 17.75 72.46 -15.86
C GLU A 713 18.81 73.41 -15.27
N THR A 714 18.38 74.53 -14.67
CA THR A 714 19.28 75.59 -14.16
C THR A 714 19.28 75.74 -12.64
N GLY A 715 18.31 75.13 -11.95
CA GLY A 715 18.13 75.19 -10.49
C GLY A 715 17.58 76.53 -9.97
N GLU A 716 17.10 77.41 -10.86
CA GLU A 716 16.65 78.76 -10.51
C GLU A 716 15.21 78.77 -9.98
N ILE A 717 14.95 79.63 -8.97
CA ILE A 717 13.61 79.85 -8.42
C ILE A 717 13.13 81.24 -8.79
N VAL A 718 12.02 81.31 -9.52
CA VAL A 718 11.35 82.57 -9.90
C VAL A 718 10.11 82.77 -9.04
N LYS A 719 10.07 83.87 -8.28
CA LYS A 719 8.93 84.26 -7.45
C LYS A 719 8.22 85.47 -8.04
N ILE A 720 6.95 85.30 -8.38
CA ILE A 720 6.09 86.36 -8.91
C ILE A 720 5.14 86.79 -7.79
N TYR A 721 5.22 88.05 -7.38
CA TYR A 721 4.41 88.60 -6.30
C TYR A 721 3.11 89.21 -6.85
N LYS A 722 2.04 89.20 -6.05
CA LYS A 722 0.72 89.72 -6.47
C LYS A 722 0.74 91.20 -6.92
N ASN A 723 1.70 91.99 -6.43
CA ASN A 723 1.91 93.38 -6.81
C ASN A 723 2.66 93.58 -8.14
N GLY A 724 2.99 92.50 -8.85
CA GLY A 724 3.66 92.54 -10.16
C GLY A 724 5.19 92.61 -10.10
N LYS A 725 5.81 92.57 -8.90
CA LYS A 725 7.26 92.39 -8.77
C LYS A 725 7.66 90.94 -9.04
N ILE A 726 8.77 90.74 -9.74
CA ILE A 726 9.34 89.42 -10.03
C ILE A 726 10.78 89.39 -9.51
N LYS A 727 11.09 88.40 -8.66
CA LYS A 727 12.45 88.15 -8.17
C LYS A 727 12.93 86.78 -8.64
N VAL A 728 14.10 86.76 -9.25
CA VAL A 728 14.81 85.53 -9.64
C VAL A 728 15.95 85.28 -8.65
N LYS A 729 16.10 84.03 -8.21
CA LYS A 729 17.15 83.62 -7.28
C LYS A 729 18.02 82.56 -7.95
N ASN A 730 19.24 82.93 -8.32
CA ASN A 730 20.25 82.03 -8.90
C ASN A 730 21.15 81.42 -7.83
N SER A 731 21.94 80.41 -8.23
CA SER A 731 22.89 79.66 -7.40
C SER A 731 23.93 80.52 -6.64
N SER A 732 24.07 81.81 -6.96
CA SER A 732 24.91 82.80 -6.26
C SER A 732 24.17 83.69 -5.23
N ASN A 733 22.91 83.38 -4.89
CA ASN A 733 22.14 83.92 -3.76
C ASN A 733 21.86 85.44 -3.72
N LYS A 734 21.89 86.16 -4.85
CA LYS A 734 21.41 87.57 -4.94
C LYS A 734 20.07 87.66 -5.67
N ASN A 735 19.13 88.44 -5.13
CA ASN A 735 17.84 88.75 -5.78
C ASN A 735 18.03 89.92 -6.75
N VAL A 736 17.64 89.76 -8.02
CA VAL A 736 17.68 90.83 -9.03
C VAL A 736 16.25 91.10 -9.53
N ASP A 737 15.87 92.38 -9.65
CA ASP A 737 14.61 92.82 -10.26
C ASP A 737 14.79 92.95 -11.78
N ILE A 738 13.86 92.38 -12.57
CA ILE A 738 13.95 92.34 -14.04
C ILE A 738 12.84 93.22 -14.67
N PRO A 739 13.13 94.01 -15.74
CA PRO A 739 12.14 94.84 -16.42
C PRO A 739 11.01 94.03 -17.08
N LYS A 740 9.80 94.61 -17.04
CA LYS A 740 8.54 94.01 -17.55
C LYS A 740 8.59 93.59 -19.02
N THR A 741 9.50 94.14 -19.81
CA THR A 741 9.63 93.93 -21.26
C THR A 741 10.32 92.61 -21.65
N LEU A 742 11.05 91.96 -20.75
CA LEU A 742 11.65 90.63 -20.99
C LEU A 742 10.70 89.45 -20.71
N ILE A 743 9.57 89.71 -20.07
CA ILE A 743 8.61 88.69 -19.59
C ILE A 743 7.88 87.98 -20.74
N LEU A 744 7.70 88.65 -21.88
CA LEU A 744 6.97 88.10 -23.03
C LEU A 744 7.73 86.99 -23.78
N SER A 745 9.03 86.79 -23.49
CA SER A 745 9.81 85.68 -24.06
C SER A 745 9.85 84.44 -23.16
N VAL A 746 9.52 84.56 -21.87
CA VAL A 746 9.57 83.46 -20.89
C VAL A 746 8.17 82.87 -20.62
N ILE A 747 7.08 83.61 -20.87
CA ILE A 747 5.69 83.11 -20.74
C ILE A 747 5.16 82.51 -22.06
N LYS A 748 6.04 82.24 -23.04
CA LYS A 748 5.62 81.77 -24.38
C LYS A 748 5.68 80.25 -24.57
N HIS A 749 5.57 79.45 -23.51
CA HIS A 749 5.59 77.98 -23.58
C HIS A 749 4.52 77.28 -22.71
N PHE A 750 3.45 77.98 -22.35
CA PHE A 750 2.23 77.31 -21.88
C PHE A 750 1.04 78.01 -22.54
N ASP A 751 0.76 77.64 -23.79
CA ASP A 751 -0.47 78.06 -24.46
C ASP A 751 -1.65 77.36 -23.77
N ILE A 752 -2.74 78.09 -23.52
CA ILE A 752 -3.99 77.48 -23.02
C ILE A 752 -4.49 76.43 -24.03
N ASN A 753 -4.20 76.65 -25.32
CA ASN A 753 -4.46 75.69 -26.38
C ASN A 753 -3.67 74.38 -26.19
N ASP A 754 -2.42 74.42 -25.70
CA ASP A 754 -1.61 73.21 -25.46
C ASP A 754 -2.17 72.37 -24.31
N ILE A 755 -2.71 73.02 -23.27
CA ILE A 755 -3.36 72.34 -22.13
C ILE A 755 -4.71 71.75 -22.55
N GLU A 756 -5.50 72.47 -23.35
CA GLU A 756 -6.75 71.94 -23.92
C GLU A 756 -6.49 70.75 -24.85
N ILE A 757 -5.41 70.78 -25.64
CA ILE A 757 -4.97 69.64 -26.47
C ILE A 757 -4.61 68.44 -25.57
N ILE A 758 -3.83 68.64 -24.50
CA ILE A 758 -3.47 67.56 -23.57
C ILE A 758 -4.70 66.99 -22.85
N ILE A 759 -5.65 67.84 -22.43
CA ILE A 759 -6.91 67.39 -21.81
C ILE A 759 -7.73 66.58 -22.82
N ASN A 760 -7.87 67.05 -24.05
CA ASN A 760 -8.58 66.33 -25.12
C ASN A 760 -7.90 64.99 -25.45
N ASP A 761 -6.57 64.93 -25.46
CA ASP A 761 -5.82 63.68 -25.69
C ASP A 761 -6.04 62.67 -24.56
N ILE A 762 -6.04 63.11 -23.30
CA ILE A 762 -6.34 62.25 -22.14
C ILE A 762 -7.81 61.79 -22.17
N GLU A 763 -8.76 62.66 -22.52
CA GLU A 763 -10.18 62.31 -22.64
C GLU A 763 -10.42 61.32 -23.80
N ASN A 764 -9.72 61.48 -24.93
CA ASN A 764 -9.72 60.52 -26.04
C ASN A 764 -9.11 59.17 -25.65
N GLU A 765 -8.00 59.16 -24.90
CA GLU A 765 -7.38 57.93 -24.41
C GLU A 765 -8.30 57.20 -23.40
N LEU A 766 -8.96 57.95 -22.50
CA LEU A 766 -9.98 57.43 -21.59
C LEU A 766 -11.18 56.82 -22.33
N GLY A 767 -11.63 57.43 -23.43
CA GLY A 767 -12.65 56.86 -24.31
C GLY A 767 -12.25 55.49 -24.85
N LYS A 768 -11.04 55.38 -25.42
CA LYS A 768 -10.51 54.11 -25.94
C LYS A 768 -10.36 53.04 -24.84
N LEU A 769 -9.87 53.42 -23.66
CA LEU A 769 -9.74 52.52 -22.50
C LEU A 769 -11.10 52.01 -22.00
N ASN A 770 -12.12 52.87 -21.97
CA ASN A 770 -13.49 52.49 -21.58
C ASN A 770 -14.12 51.55 -22.61
N ASP A 771 -13.91 51.79 -23.91
CA ASP A 771 -14.35 50.88 -24.97
C ASP A 771 -13.66 49.51 -24.86
N GLU A 772 -12.36 49.49 -24.57
CA GLU A 772 -11.59 48.26 -24.36
C GLU A 772 -12.07 47.47 -23.13
N ILE A 773 -12.40 48.14 -22.03
CA ILE A 773 -13.03 47.49 -20.86
C ILE A 773 -14.41 46.95 -21.21
N THR A 774 -15.23 47.70 -21.92
CA THR A 774 -16.58 47.28 -22.31
C THR A 774 -16.53 46.04 -23.21
N ASN A 775 -15.58 45.99 -24.15
CA ASN A 775 -15.34 44.82 -24.99
C ASN A 775 -14.81 43.63 -24.19
N THR A 776 -13.91 43.87 -23.24
CA THR A 776 -13.38 42.83 -22.34
C THR A 776 -14.50 42.26 -21.46
N ASP A 777 -15.38 43.09 -20.93
CA ASP A 777 -16.53 42.68 -20.13
C ASP A 777 -17.54 41.86 -20.93
N LYS A 778 -17.79 42.26 -22.17
CA LYS A 778 -18.60 41.48 -23.10
C LYS A 778 -18.00 40.10 -23.35
N LEU A 779 -16.70 40.02 -23.60
CA LEU A 779 -16.00 38.75 -23.85
C LEU A 779 -15.99 37.84 -22.60
N ILE A 780 -15.71 38.39 -21.42
CA ILE A 780 -15.76 37.67 -20.14
C ILE A 780 -17.18 37.09 -19.93
N ASN A 781 -18.22 37.88 -20.19
CA ASN A 781 -19.60 37.42 -20.06
C ASN A 781 -19.95 36.32 -21.08
N GLU A 782 -19.56 36.46 -22.34
CA GLU A 782 -19.75 35.43 -23.36
C GLU A 782 -19.03 34.12 -22.98
N MET A 783 -17.80 34.18 -22.50
CA MET A 783 -17.04 33.01 -22.04
C MET A 783 -17.64 32.37 -20.78
N ARG A 784 -18.09 33.18 -19.80
CA ARG A 784 -18.82 32.68 -18.62
C ARG A 784 -20.09 31.95 -19.03
N GLN A 785 -20.88 32.50 -19.94
CA GLN A 785 -22.10 31.85 -20.44
C GLN A 785 -21.80 30.54 -21.18
N HIS A 786 -20.73 30.49 -21.96
CA HIS A 786 -20.30 29.27 -22.64
C HIS A 786 -19.85 28.18 -21.65
N GLU A 787 -19.11 28.56 -20.59
CA GLU A 787 -18.68 27.61 -19.55
C GLU A 787 -19.86 27.12 -18.71
N ILE A 788 -20.79 28.01 -18.34
CA ILE A 788 -22.06 27.63 -17.68
C ILE A 788 -22.82 26.62 -18.54
N LEU A 789 -22.95 26.88 -19.85
CA LEU A 789 -23.64 25.96 -20.75
C LEU A 789 -22.96 24.59 -20.77
N ARG A 790 -21.63 24.56 -20.91
CA ARG A 790 -20.84 23.32 -20.88
C ARG A 790 -21.01 22.54 -19.58
N LEU A 791 -20.86 23.20 -18.43
CA LEU A 791 -21.03 22.59 -17.10
C LEU A 791 -22.47 22.14 -16.87
N THR A 792 -23.47 22.89 -17.34
CA THR A 792 -24.89 22.54 -17.24
C THR A 792 -25.20 21.30 -18.08
N THR A 793 -24.64 21.19 -19.29
CA THR A 793 -24.75 19.97 -20.11
C THR A 793 -24.13 18.77 -19.39
N LYS A 794 -22.91 18.93 -18.86
CA LYS A 794 -22.21 17.88 -18.09
C LYS A 794 -23.01 17.45 -16.85
N LEU A 795 -23.52 18.41 -16.07
CA LEU A 795 -24.35 18.15 -14.89
C LEU A 795 -25.64 17.42 -15.26
N ASN A 796 -26.30 17.79 -16.36
CA ASN A 796 -27.50 17.11 -16.83
C ASN A 796 -27.21 15.66 -17.23
N ASP A 797 -26.09 15.40 -17.90
CA ASP A 797 -25.65 14.05 -18.25
C ASP A 797 -25.33 13.22 -17.00
N GLU A 798 -24.65 13.80 -16.01
CA GLU A 798 -24.37 13.14 -14.72
C GLU A 798 -25.64 12.85 -13.91
N ILE A 799 -26.58 13.80 -13.84
CA ILE A 799 -27.89 13.59 -13.18
C ILE A 799 -28.68 12.49 -13.89
N LYS A 800 -28.64 12.45 -15.23
CA LYS A 800 -29.29 11.40 -16.02
C LYS A 800 -28.66 10.04 -15.74
N LEU A 801 -27.33 9.97 -15.66
CA LEU A 801 -26.59 8.76 -15.32
C LEU A 801 -26.88 8.30 -13.88
N TYR A 802 -26.90 9.22 -12.92
CA TYR A 802 -27.21 8.95 -11.52
C TYR A 802 -28.65 8.44 -11.32
N LYS A 803 -29.60 8.94 -12.10
CA LYS A 803 -31.00 8.44 -12.09
C LYS A 803 -31.14 7.04 -12.69
N LYS A 804 -30.20 6.59 -13.53
CA LYS A 804 -30.19 5.24 -14.09
C LYS A 804 -29.58 4.30 -13.06
N GLU A 805 -30.24 3.17 -12.80
CA GLU A 805 -29.67 2.13 -11.93
C GLU A 805 -28.35 1.63 -12.54
N THR A 806 -27.25 1.71 -11.78
CA THR A 806 -25.95 1.14 -12.17
C THR A 806 -25.94 -0.34 -11.85
N LYS A 807 -25.54 -1.17 -12.82
CA LYS A 807 -25.35 -2.61 -12.61
C LYS A 807 -23.89 -2.89 -12.24
N TYR A 808 -23.66 -3.75 -11.26
CA TYR A 808 -22.33 -4.13 -10.80
C TYR A 808 -22.12 -5.61 -11.05
N VAL A 809 -21.20 -5.94 -11.94
CA VAL A 809 -21.02 -7.30 -12.46
C VAL A 809 -19.65 -7.83 -12.06
N LEU A 810 -19.64 -8.95 -11.35
CA LEU A 810 -18.47 -9.78 -11.15
C LEU A 810 -18.50 -10.88 -12.21
N PHE A 811 -17.54 -10.87 -13.12
CA PHE A 811 -17.47 -11.84 -14.21
C PHE A 811 -16.18 -12.66 -14.14
N ASN A 812 -16.31 -13.97 -13.97
CA ASN A 812 -15.17 -14.87 -13.98
C ASN A 812 -14.96 -15.47 -15.38
N ILE A 813 -13.95 -14.99 -16.08
CA ILE A 813 -13.67 -15.33 -17.48
C ILE A 813 -13.37 -16.83 -17.62
N LEU A 814 -12.67 -17.44 -16.67
CA LEU A 814 -12.27 -18.85 -16.77
C LEU A 814 -13.42 -19.83 -16.53
N THR A 815 -14.44 -19.45 -15.76
CA THR A 815 -15.59 -20.32 -15.44
C THR A 815 -16.88 -19.91 -16.12
N ASN A 816 -16.88 -18.77 -16.83
CA ASN A 816 -18.05 -18.13 -17.43
C ASN A 816 -19.13 -17.76 -16.40
N GLU A 817 -18.74 -17.53 -15.14
CA GLU A 817 -19.69 -17.13 -14.09
C GLU A 817 -19.99 -15.63 -14.21
N TYR A 818 -21.22 -15.29 -14.57
CA TYR A 818 -21.75 -13.92 -14.55
C TYR A 818 -22.59 -13.70 -13.28
N ILE A 819 -22.17 -12.74 -12.47
CA ILE A 819 -22.82 -12.43 -11.19
C ILE A 819 -23.10 -10.93 -11.12
N ASN A 820 -24.37 -10.57 -11.01
CA ASN A 820 -24.77 -9.20 -10.69
C ASN A 820 -24.91 -9.05 -9.18
N ILE A 821 -24.28 -8.02 -8.62
CA ILE A 821 -24.36 -7.69 -7.20
C ILE A 821 -25.23 -6.44 -7.04
N LYS A 822 -26.19 -6.49 -6.12
CA LYS A 822 -26.98 -5.33 -5.70
C LYS A 822 -26.82 -5.09 -4.21
N CYS A 823 -26.79 -3.82 -3.83
CA CYS A 823 -26.84 -3.37 -2.45
C CYS A 823 -27.41 -1.95 -2.40
N ASP A 824 -28.27 -1.66 -1.42
CA ASP A 824 -28.70 -0.28 -1.17
C ASP A 824 -27.50 0.56 -0.69
N PHE A 825 -27.38 1.79 -1.16
CA PHE A 825 -26.20 2.62 -0.87
C PHE A 825 -26.01 2.90 0.62
N GLN A 826 -27.08 3.06 1.40
CA GLN A 826 -26.97 3.25 2.86
C GLN A 826 -26.55 1.96 3.57
N LYS A 827 -27.06 0.80 3.14
CA LYS A 827 -26.57 -0.49 3.63
C LYS A 827 -25.10 -0.70 3.26
N LEU A 828 -24.71 -0.35 2.04
CA LEU A 828 -23.35 -0.46 1.55
C LEU A 828 -22.39 0.40 2.37
N LYS A 829 -22.75 1.68 2.62
CA LYS A 829 -21.99 2.59 3.48
C LYS A 829 -21.75 1.99 4.88
N LYS A 830 -22.80 1.46 5.51
CA LYS A 830 -22.67 0.78 6.83
C LYS A 830 -21.81 -0.47 6.78
N MET A 831 -21.89 -1.25 5.69
CA MET A 831 -21.05 -2.44 5.51
C MET A 831 -19.58 -2.05 5.35
N ILE A 832 -19.27 -1.02 4.57
CA ILE A 832 -17.91 -0.48 4.41
C ILE A 832 -17.38 0.07 5.75
N GLU A 833 -18.20 0.85 6.47
CA GLU A 833 -17.89 1.33 7.82
C GLU A 833 -17.55 0.16 8.76
N TYR A 834 -18.38 -0.89 8.77
CA TYR A 834 -18.18 -2.06 9.61
C TYR A 834 -16.90 -2.84 9.25
N LEU A 835 -16.59 -2.99 7.95
CA LEU A 835 -15.35 -3.63 7.48
C LEU A 835 -14.12 -2.85 7.92
N ILE A 836 -14.14 -1.53 7.72
CA ILE A 836 -13.03 -0.63 8.06
C ILE A 836 -12.86 -0.54 9.59
N TYR A 837 -13.95 -0.39 10.34
CA TYR A 837 -13.94 -0.38 11.80
C TYR A 837 -13.42 -1.71 12.37
N SER A 838 -13.94 -2.83 11.87
CA SER A 838 -13.53 -4.17 12.32
C SER A 838 -12.05 -4.44 12.06
N LYS A 839 -11.47 -3.82 11.03
CA LYS A 839 -10.06 -3.97 10.67
C LYS A 839 -9.14 -3.04 11.45
N TYR A 840 -9.55 -1.80 11.74
CA TYR A 840 -8.63 -0.76 12.22
C TYR A 840 -8.96 -0.19 13.60
N ILE A 841 -10.17 -0.36 14.14
CA ILE A 841 -10.55 0.17 15.46
C ILE A 841 -10.78 -0.94 16.49
N ASN A 842 -11.10 -2.16 16.06
CA ASN A 842 -11.66 -3.17 16.97
C ASN A 842 -10.66 -3.91 17.88
N ASP A 843 -9.49 -3.32 18.16
CA ASP A 843 -8.44 -3.91 18.98
C ASP A 843 -8.11 -3.04 20.19
N LYS A 844 -9.04 -2.93 21.15
CA LYS A 844 -8.52 -2.86 22.52
C LYS A 844 -7.97 -4.26 22.83
N PRO A 845 -6.65 -4.41 23.06
CA PRO A 845 -6.11 -5.71 23.39
C PRO A 845 -6.82 -6.23 24.64
N MET A 846 -7.45 -7.39 24.50
CA MET A 846 -8.18 -8.06 25.56
C MET A 846 -7.23 -8.28 26.73
N THR A 847 -7.65 -7.90 27.94
CA THR A 847 -6.86 -8.18 29.15
C THR A 847 -6.79 -9.69 29.40
N ASP A 848 -5.79 -10.14 30.17
CA ASP A 848 -5.67 -11.57 30.50
C ASP A 848 -6.90 -12.11 31.24
N GLU A 849 -7.52 -11.28 32.08
CA GLU A 849 -8.76 -11.63 32.78
C GLU A 849 -9.93 -11.81 31.81
N GLU A 850 -10.11 -10.89 30.87
CA GLU A 850 -11.15 -10.99 29.83
C GLU A 850 -10.92 -12.23 28.94
N PHE A 851 -9.67 -12.49 28.55
CA PHE A 851 -9.29 -13.65 27.75
C PHE A 851 -9.56 -14.96 28.46
N ILE A 852 -9.15 -15.08 29.72
CA ILE A 852 -9.41 -16.26 30.55
C ILE A 852 -10.92 -16.43 30.74
N LYS A 853 -11.67 -15.36 31.02
CA LYS A 853 -13.13 -15.41 31.23
C LYS A 853 -13.86 -15.89 29.97
N LEU A 854 -13.51 -15.33 28.81
CA LEU A 854 -14.09 -15.72 27.52
C LEU A 854 -13.89 -17.22 27.26
N ASN A 855 -12.65 -17.71 27.34
CA ASN A 855 -12.33 -19.10 27.04
C ASN A 855 -12.81 -20.07 28.15
N LYS A 856 -12.94 -19.61 29.41
CA LYS A 856 -13.63 -20.38 30.46
C LYS A 856 -15.12 -20.54 30.19
N ASN A 857 -15.78 -19.55 29.59
CA ASN A 857 -17.19 -19.70 29.19
C ASN A 857 -17.33 -20.76 28.10
N ILE A 858 -16.42 -20.77 27.12
CA ILE A 858 -16.35 -21.84 26.10
C ILE A 858 -16.16 -23.20 26.77
N HIS A 859 -15.19 -23.34 27.68
CA HIS A 859 -14.95 -24.58 28.43
C HIS A 859 -16.23 -25.10 29.11
N LYS A 860 -16.97 -24.22 29.79
CA LYS A 860 -18.22 -24.58 30.46
C LYS A 860 -19.28 -25.13 29.51
N LEU A 861 -19.32 -24.73 28.24
CA LEU A 861 -20.30 -25.27 27.28
C LEU A 861 -20.15 -26.78 27.02
N TYR A 862 -18.99 -27.36 27.31
CA TYR A 862 -18.68 -28.77 27.03
C TYR A 862 -18.49 -29.61 28.30
N PHE A 863 -18.08 -28.99 29.41
CA PHE A 863 -17.66 -29.67 30.63
C PHE A 863 -18.40 -29.22 31.90
N ALA A 864 -19.39 -28.33 31.80
CA ALA A 864 -20.27 -27.98 32.93
C ALA A 864 -21.41 -28.98 33.13
#